data_AF-A0A946H7L4-F1
#
_entry.id   AF-A0A946H7L4-F1
#
_cell.length_a   1.000
_cell.length_b   1.000
_cell.length_c   1.000
_cell.angle_alpha   90.00
_cell.angle_beta   90.00
_cell.angle_gamma   90.00
#
_symmetry.space_group_name_H-M   'P 1'
#
loop_
_entity.id
_entity.type
_entity.pdbx_description
1 polymer ?
#
loop_
_entity_poly.entity_id
_entity_poly.type
_entity_poly.pdbx_seq_one_letter_code
_entity_poly.pdbx_strand_id
1 'polypeptide(L)'
;MSISLSFPAWYGIVCVVIGLAYAIFLYRNDKLLKELSRSWKILLSSFRFIIVTILALLLLEPLLESVTSKVEKPVIVLLQDNSESLLLSRDSAVIQSEFIEQLAALKTDLGEKYEIQSYTFGNEIRQGLKVDFTDKTTNISNVFDEVYTRYYNRNVGAIILATDGIYNSGTDPTYSAQKIKNTSIFTIALGDTNSRKDIIITEIAYNRLAYLGNIFPIEIAIAGKQCEGAKTSVDIIHDGKTISSQIISIDKNEYFTIVPFQIEANKSGLQKYSVVVSSIEGELTVENNSKEIYIEVLNSKQKVLLLAGAANPDIYALKVAVEKNKNYEVDVQLLSEFKEEVNDYSLVIAHQIPFKSTSLPEVLNFSSSRIPIFYVLGSQTNFNKFNSLNAGLNLLAPKGVSEAQALLNTSFSLFTLDDDFKRDLEKYPPIAVPFANDYLVNNSAEIMCYQKIGRSQTNFPLLLFNKSQQNKCGIFLGEGLWRWRMADYRENNSHERFDNFFAKIVTYLASKEDKSFFRIYTSSEFREDEDIIFNAELYNESYELINNVEVQLSVFNEVGEEFNFSFTPVMNSYRLNCKRLPEGEYSYVASANRSGEVFEQKGMFSIAELKVEMINATANHSLLFNIADRSGGSLFYPNQLDSLKSTILSKKEIVDVSYFEKNLTDLVNWRWICFLLIFFLGIEWFLRKYHGAY
;
A
#
# COMPACT_ATOMS: atom_id res chain seq x y z
N MET A 1 17.96 10.64 57.70
CA MET A 1 18.32 9.20 57.63
C MET A 1 17.62 8.49 58.75
N SER A 2 16.79 7.52 58.42
CA SER A 2 16.14 6.60 59.36
C SER A 2 16.78 5.22 59.23
N ILE A 3 16.81 4.45 60.32
CA ILE A 3 17.21 3.04 60.28
C ILE A 3 15.94 2.22 60.35
N SER A 4 15.72 1.36 59.36
CA SER A 4 14.63 0.39 59.33
C SER A 4 15.20 -1.02 59.42
N LEU A 5 14.62 -1.88 60.24
CA LEU A 5 14.99 -3.28 60.34
C LEU A 5 14.05 -4.10 59.45
N SER A 6 14.60 -5.05 58.69
CA SER A 6 13.82 -6.05 57.95
C SER A 6 13.10 -7.04 58.90
N PHE A 7 13.61 -7.18 60.13
CA PHE A 7 13.06 -8.03 61.18
C PHE A 7 12.44 -7.21 62.33
N PRO A 8 11.55 -7.81 63.14
CA PRO A 8 10.98 -7.12 64.31
C PRO A 8 12.06 -6.61 65.28
N ALA A 9 11.88 -5.38 65.78
CA ALA A 9 12.89 -4.71 66.60
C ALA A 9 13.33 -5.48 67.87
N TRP A 10 12.49 -6.39 68.39
CA TRP A 10 12.82 -7.20 69.55
C TRP A 10 13.93 -8.24 69.30
N TYR A 11 14.20 -8.61 68.04
CA TYR A 11 15.35 -9.45 67.70
C TYR A 11 16.69 -8.77 68.05
N GLY A 12 16.73 -7.43 68.12
CA GLY A 12 17.91 -6.72 68.62
C GLY A 12 18.27 -7.10 70.07
N ILE A 13 17.26 -7.37 70.91
CA ILE A 13 17.46 -7.86 72.27
C ILE A 13 18.10 -9.25 72.25
N VAL A 14 17.69 -10.12 71.32
CA VAL A 14 18.29 -11.45 71.12
C VAL A 14 19.76 -11.33 70.71
N CYS A 15 20.11 -10.41 69.80
CA CYS A 15 21.50 -10.17 69.39
C CYS A 15 22.39 -9.69 70.57
N VAL A 16 21.84 -8.88 71.47
CA VAL A 16 22.53 -8.48 72.71
C VAL A 16 22.73 -9.69 73.63
N VAL A 17 21.70 -10.52 73.83
CA VAL A 17 21.79 -11.73 74.66
C VAL A 17 22.81 -12.71 74.10
N ILE A 18 22.85 -12.93 72.78
CA ILE A 18 23.83 -13.79 72.10
C ILE A 18 25.25 -13.27 72.32
N GLY A 19 25.47 -11.95 72.13
CA GLY A 19 26.77 -11.34 72.39
C GLY A 19 27.22 -11.53 73.83
N LEU A 20 26.31 -11.36 74.80
CA LEU A 20 26.61 -11.48 76.23
C LEU A 20 26.94 -12.93 76.60
N ALA A 21 26.13 -13.88 76.12
CA ALA A 21 26.34 -15.31 76.34
C ALA A 21 27.69 -15.77 75.77
N TYR A 22 28.02 -15.33 74.55
CA TYR A 22 29.28 -15.65 73.89
C TYR A 22 30.49 -15.06 74.63
N ALA A 23 30.41 -13.79 75.04
CA ALA A 23 31.48 -13.12 75.78
C ALA A 23 31.70 -13.77 77.17
N ILE A 24 30.63 -14.14 77.89
CA ILE A 24 30.75 -14.82 79.18
C ILE A 24 31.34 -16.21 78.99
N PHE A 25 30.86 -16.99 78.02
CA PHE A 25 31.33 -18.35 77.76
C PHE A 25 32.84 -18.38 77.46
N LEU A 26 33.30 -17.49 76.57
CA LEU A 26 34.69 -17.46 76.12
C LEU A 26 35.65 -17.01 77.23
N TYR A 27 35.23 -16.08 78.10
CA TYR A 27 36.11 -15.49 79.11
C TYR A 27 35.98 -16.08 80.52
N ARG A 28 35.00 -16.94 80.79
CA ARG A 28 34.79 -17.52 82.13
C ARG A 28 35.82 -18.59 82.50
N ASN A 29 36.26 -19.40 81.53
CA ASN A 29 37.13 -20.57 81.77
C ASN A 29 38.42 -20.58 80.93
N ASP A 30 38.83 -19.43 80.39
CA ASP A 30 40.03 -19.35 79.57
C ASP A 30 41.30 -19.55 80.41
N LYS A 31 42.02 -20.64 80.15
CA LYS A 31 43.25 -21.01 80.86
C LYS A 31 44.41 -20.07 80.53
N LEU A 32 44.41 -19.46 79.33
CA LEU A 32 45.47 -18.55 78.86
C LEU A 32 45.37 -17.17 79.53
N LEU A 33 44.20 -16.82 80.06
CA LEU A 33 43.97 -15.54 80.73
C LEU A 33 44.16 -15.61 82.25
N LYS A 34 44.61 -16.73 82.84
CA LYS A 34 44.69 -16.89 84.31
C LYS A 34 45.51 -15.80 85.02
N GLU A 35 46.59 -15.33 84.40
CA GLU A 35 47.53 -14.35 84.95
C GLU A 35 47.05 -12.89 84.83
N LEU A 36 45.98 -12.63 84.07
CA LEU A 36 45.41 -11.29 83.90
C LEU A 36 44.49 -10.89 85.06
N SER A 37 44.59 -9.62 85.46
CA SER A 37 43.71 -9.00 86.47
C SER A 37 42.23 -9.07 86.06
N ARG A 38 41.34 -9.07 87.06
CA ARG A 38 39.89 -9.14 86.83
C ARG A 38 39.36 -7.98 85.96
N SER A 39 39.93 -6.79 86.08
CA SER A 39 39.54 -5.60 85.29
C SER A 39 39.86 -5.75 83.80
N TRP A 40 41.02 -6.29 83.46
CA TRP A 40 41.41 -6.52 82.06
C TRP A 40 40.57 -7.62 81.40
N LYS A 41 40.19 -8.67 82.14
CA LYS A 41 39.26 -9.70 81.66
C LYS A 41 37.89 -9.13 81.32
N ILE A 42 37.37 -8.24 82.18
CA ILE A 42 36.08 -7.57 81.96
C ILE A 42 36.17 -6.65 80.73
N LEU A 43 37.27 -5.92 80.55
CA LEU A 43 37.47 -5.06 79.39
C LEU A 43 37.51 -5.86 78.08
N LEU A 44 38.31 -6.92 78.02
CA LEU A 44 38.42 -7.80 76.85
C LEU A 44 37.08 -8.50 76.54
N SER A 45 36.36 -8.95 77.58
CA SER A 45 35.01 -9.51 77.45
C SER A 45 34.01 -8.47 76.92
N SER A 46 34.13 -7.20 77.33
CA SER A 46 33.29 -6.10 76.85
C SER A 46 33.54 -5.78 75.36
N PHE A 47 34.79 -5.78 74.89
CA PHE A 47 35.07 -5.63 73.47
C PHE A 47 34.51 -6.78 72.64
N ARG A 48 34.67 -8.02 73.12
CA ARG A 48 34.12 -9.19 72.43
C ARG A 48 32.59 -9.18 72.39
N PHE A 49 31.95 -8.77 73.49
CA PHE A 49 30.51 -8.54 73.57
C PHE A 49 30.05 -7.54 72.48
N ILE A 50 30.68 -6.36 72.42
CA ILE A 50 30.36 -5.32 71.43
C ILE A 50 30.51 -5.84 70.00
N ILE A 51 31.60 -6.54 69.69
CA ILE A 51 31.84 -7.12 68.36
C ILE A 51 30.74 -8.11 67.98
N VAL A 52 30.45 -9.08 68.85
CA VAL A 52 29.48 -10.14 68.54
C VAL A 52 28.07 -9.58 68.45
N THR A 53 27.71 -8.62 69.30
CA THR A 53 26.42 -7.93 69.22
C THR A 53 26.30 -7.12 67.93
N ILE A 54 27.33 -6.39 67.50
CA ILE A 54 27.31 -5.66 66.22
C ILE A 54 27.19 -6.64 65.04
N LEU A 55 27.97 -7.73 65.02
CA LEU A 55 27.88 -8.75 63.96
C LEU A 55 26.50 -9.40 63.90
N ALA A 56 25.93 -9.76 65.06
CA ALA A 56 24.58 -10.32 65.16
C ALA A 56 23.50 -9.31 64.74
N LEU A 57 23.69 -8.01 65.00
CA LEU A 57 22.79 -6.96 64.51
C LEU A 57 22.93 -6.76 63.00
N LEU A 58 24.12 -6.85 62.44
CA LEU A 58 24.36 -6.77 60.99
C LEU A 58 23.73 -7.96 60.23
N LEU A 59 23.66 -9.13 60.86
CA LEU A 59 22.93 -10.31 60.36
C LEU A 59 21.41 -10.10 60.26
N LEU A 60 20.85 -9.11 60.98
CA LEU A 60 19.45 -8.71 60.83
C LEU A 60 19.24 -7.69 59.70
N GLU A 61 20.24 -7.50 58.83
CA GLU A 61 20.19 -6.63 57.64
C GLU A 61 19.54 -5.25 57.90
N PRO A 62 20.09 -4.44 58.83
CA PRO A 62 19.56 -3.10 59.05
C PRO A 62 19.73 -2.26 57.78
N LEU A 63 18.63 -1.66 57.32
CA LEU A 63 18.59 -0.81 56.14
C LEU A 63 18.64 0.66 56.57
N LEU A 64 19.49 1.43 55.89
CA LEU A 64 19.61 2.87 56.09
C LEU A 64 18.80 3.56 54.99
N GLU A 65 17.74 4.25 55.39
CA GLU A 65 16.86 4.97 54.47
C GLU A 65 17.36 6.40 54.29
N SER A 66 17.71 6.73 53.05
CA SER A 66 18.04 8.08 52.61
C SER A 66 17.03 8.55 51.57
N VAL A 67 16.61 9.80 51.68
CA VAL A 67 15.69 10.41 50.72
C VAL A 67 16.50 11.37 49.86
N THR A 68 16.59 11.07 48.56
CA THR A 68 17.24 11.95 47.57
C THR A 68 16.16 12.58 46.70
N SER A 69 16.22 13.91 46.55
CA SER A 69 15.31 14.64 45.66
C SER A 69 15.94 14.73 44.27
N LYS A 70 15.25 14.21 43.25
CA LYS A 70 15.59 14.42 41.84
C LYS A 70 14.63 15.44 41.25
N VAL A 71 15.16 16.56 40.78
CA VAL A 71 14.39 17.63 40.14
C VAL A 71 14.37 17.38 38.63
N GLU A 72 13.19 17.21 38.05
CA GLU A 72 12.99 17.12 36.60
C GLU A 72 12.50 18.47 36.06
N LYS A 73 13.32 19.11 35.22
CA LYS A 73 12.95 20.34 34.50
C LYS A 73 11.84 20.01 33.47
N PRO A 74 10.87 20.91 33.26
CA PRO A 74 9.88 20.69 32.23
C PRO A 74 10.50 20.78 30.84
N VAL A 75 9.99 19.92 29.95
CA VAL A 75 10.41 19.84 28.55
C VAL A 75 9.54 20.76 27.71
N ILE A 76 10.17 21.59 26.88
CA ILE A 76 9.50 22.33 25.81
C ILE A 76 9.84 21.67 24.49
N VAL A 77 8.82 21.27 23.74
CA VAL A 77 8.99 20.67 22.41
C VAL A 77 8.79 21.74 21.36
N LEU A 78 9.82 22.02 20.56
CA LEU A 78 9.80 22.97 19.47
C LEU A 78 9.72 22.21 18.14
N LEU A 79 8.67 22.45 17.38
CA LEU A 79 8.34 21.77 16.13
C LEU A 79 8.37 22.80 15.00
N GLN A 80 9.22 22.58 14.00
CA GLN A 80 9.35 23.42 12.82
C GLN A 80 8.97 22.65 11.56
N ASP A 81 8.07 23.20 10.78
CA ASP A 81 7.70 22.65 9.48
C ASP A 81 8.82 22.83 8.45
N ASN A 82 9.09 21.79 7.67
CA ASN A 82 10.12 21.68 6.63
C ASN A 82 9.51 21.32 5.27
N SER A 83 8.22 21.57 5.09
CA SER A 83 7.52 21.38 3.83
C SER A 83 7.89 22.40 2.75
N GLU A 84 7.74 21.99 1.49
CA GLU A 84 7.95 22.85 0.32
C GLU A 84 6.94 24.01 0.23
N SER A 85 5.74 23.87 0.80
CA SER A 85 4.68 24.91 0.75
C SER A 85 5.10 26.23 1.39
N LEU A 86 5.98 26.20 2.40
CA LEU A 86 6.53 27.41 3.01
C LEU A 86 7.34 28.28 2.03
N LEU A 87 7.91 27.67 0.98
CA LEU A 87 8.67 28.36 -0.06
C LEU A 87 7.78 29.14 -1.04
N LEU A 88 6.51 28.73 -1.18
CA LEU A 88 5.55 29.36 -2.08
C LEU A 88 5.03 30.70 -1.52
N SER A 89 5.30 30.98 -0.24
CA SER A 89 4.91 32.24 0.39
C SER A 89 5.83 33.41 0.00
N ARG A 90 5.29 34.64 -0.02
CA ARG A 90 6.06 35.86 -0.30
C ARG A 90 7.23 36.08 0.65
N ASP A 91 7.09 35.59 1.87
CA ASP A 91 8.05 35.77 2.95
C ASP A 91 9.08 34.63 2.99
N SER A 92 9.15 33.77 1.95
CA SER A 92 10.06 32.62 1.90
C SER A 92 11.52 32.99 2.21
N ALA A 93 12.01 34.12 1.71
CA ALA A 93 13.37 34.60 2.01
C ALA A 93 13.55 34.99 3.49
N VAL A 94 12.53 35.58 4.12
CA VAL A 94 12.51 35.95 5.54
C VAL A 94 12.39 34.70 6.41
N ILE A 95 11.57 33.74 6.00
CA ILE A 95 11.40 32.45 6.67
C ILE A 95 12.70 31.63 6.62
N GLN A 96 13.35 31.54 5.47
CA GLN A 96 14.57 30.74 5.27
C GLN A 96 15.77 31.20 6.10
N SER A 97 15.85 32.49 6.43
CA SER A 97 17.02 33.09 7.08
C SER A 97 16.67 33.68 8.45
N GLU A 98 15.96 34.80 8.46
CA GLU A 98 15.68 35.59 9.67
C GLU A 98 14.84 34.81 10.71
N PHE A 99 13.80 34.11 10.28
CA PHE A 99 12.93 33.39 11.21
C PHE A 99 13.61 32.19 11.87
N ILE A 100 14.39 31.39 11.11
CA ILE A 100 15.12 30.25 11.68
C ILE A 100 16.18 30.73 12.69
N GLU A 101 16.86 31.85 12.41
CA GLU A 101 17.78 32.47 13.37
C GLU A 101 17.06 32.94 14.64
N GLN A 102 15.91 33.59 14.51
CA GLN A 102 15.09 34.02 15.65
C GLN A 102 14.56 32.82 16.46
N LEU A 103 14.19 31.72 15.80
CA LEU A 103 13.75 30.48 16.44
C LEU A 103 14.90 29.81 17.22
N ALA A 104 16.12 29.85 16.67
CA ALA A 104 17.33 29.39 17.35
C ALA A 104 17.69 30.27 18.56
N ALA A 105 17.48 31.58 18.47
CA ALA A 105 17.63 32.50 19.60
C ALA A 105 16.58 32.20 20.70
N LEU A 106 15.31 32.00 20.32
CA LEU A 106 14.24 31.61 21.24
C LEU A 106 14.56 30.31 21.98
N LYS A 107 15.12 29.31 21.27
CA LYS A 107 15.60 28.06 21.87
C LYS A 107 16.70 28.31 22.89
N THR A 108 17.67 29.17 22.58
CA THR A 108 18.77 29.48 23.52
C THR A 108 18.22 30.12 24.79
N ASP A 109 17.34 31.10 24.63
CA ASP A 109 16.76 31.87 25.74
C ASP A 109 15.86 31.03 26.66
N LEU A 110 15.00 30.19 26.09
CA LEU A 110 14.14 29.30 26.88
C LEU A 110 14.97 28.17 27.54
N GLY A 111 16.12 27.82 26.97
CA GLY A 111 17.01 26.75 27.43
C GLY A 111 17.68 27.03 28.79
N GLU A 112 17.70 28.29 29.23
CA GLU A 112 18.20 28.66 30.56
C GLU A 112 17.33 28.03 31.68
N LYS A 113 16.01 28.01 31.48
CA LYS A 113 15.03 27.55 32.48
C LYS A 113 14.50 26.15 32.17
N TYR A 114 14.38 25.79 30.89
CA TYR A 114 13.66 24.59 30.45
C TYR A 114 14.56 23.62 29.67
N GLU A 115 14.19 22.35 29.61
CA GLU A 115 14.82 21.39 28.68
C GLU A 115 14.15 21.53 27.31
N ILE A 116 14.87 21.94 26.26
CA ILE A 116 14.28 22.11 24.94
C ILE A 116 14.64 20.97 24.00
N GLN A 117 13.62 20.39 23.40
CA GLN A 117 13.74 19.36 22.38
C GLN A 117 13.18 19.92 21.07
N SER A 118 14.02 20.00 20.05
CA SER A 118 13.67 20.60 18.77
C SER A 118 13.57 19.54 17.66
N TYR A 119 12.54 19.63 16.84
CA TYR A 119 12.28 18.75 15.72
C TYR A 119 11.86 19.54 14.49
N THR A 120 12.27 19.06 13.32
CA THR A 120 11.68 19.44 12.03
C THR A 120 10.74 18.35 11.55
N PHE A 121 9.68 18.71 10.85
CA PHE A 121 8.71 17.75 10.33
C PHE A 121 8.23 18.08 8.92
N GLY A 122 7.73 17.06 8.22
CA GLY A 122 7.16 17.11 6.88
C GLY A 122 6.72 15.69 6.53
N ASN A 123 7.44 15.03 5.61
CA ASN A 123 7.29 13.59 5.30
C ASN A 123 7.66 12.72 6.52
N GLU A 124 8.71 13.12 7.24
CA GLU A 124 9.26 12.43 8.40
C GLU A 124 9.62 13.43 9.50
N ILE A 125 9.79 12.94 10.73
CA ILE A 125 10.16 13.77 11.88
C ILE A 125 11.67 13.61 12.15
N ARG A 126 12.42 14.70 12.04
CA ARG A 126 13.88 14.72 12.21
C ARG A 126 14.27 15.57 13.42
N GLN A 127 15.30 15.16 14.16
CA GLN A 127 15.77 15.89 15.34
C GLN A 127 16.65 17.08 14.92
N GLY A 128 16.36 18.26 15.47
CA GLY A 128 17.09 19.50 15.20
C GLY A 128 16.19 20.63 14.69
N LEU A 129 16.82 21.73 14.28
CA LEU A 129 16.20 22.88 13.61
C LEU A 129 16.86 23.14 12.24
N LYS A 130 17.48 22.10 11.65
CA LYS A 130 18.09 22.23 10.34
C LYS A 130 16.99 22.06 9.30
N VAL A 131 16.71 23.11 8.55
CA VAL A 131 15.61 23.17 7.58
C VAL A 131 16.22 23.29 6.18
N ASP A 132 15.68 22.51 5.23
CA ASP A 132 16.00 22.54 3.80
C ASP A 132 14.77 22.70 2.91
N PHE A 133 13.56 22.63 3.50
CA PHE A 133 12.28 22.80 2.83
C PHE A 133 12.05 21.83 1.64
N THR A 134 12.56 20.59 1.76
CA THR A 134 12.48 19.57 0.70
C THR A 134 11.37 18.53 0.92
N ASP A 135 10.60 18.62 2.00
CA ASP A 135 9.55 17.64 2.24
C ASP A 135 8.31 17.92 1.37
N LYS A 136 7.95 16.94 0.55
CA LYS A 136 6.84 16.98 -0.44
C LYS A 136 5.44 16.71 0.15
N THR A 137 5.35 16.42 1.45
CA THR A 137 4.11 16.22 2.22
C THR A 137 4.27 16.75 3.64
N THR A 138 3.14 17.10 4.25
CA THR A 138 3.07 17.62 5.62
C THR A 138 2.08 16.81 6.42
N ASN A 139 2.56 16.10 7.44
CA ASN A 139 1.72 15.29 8.35
C ASN A 139 1.79 15.78 9.80
N ILE A 140 1.03 16.83 10.11
CA ILE A 140 0.96 17.43 11.45
C ILE A 140 0.40 16.43 12.48
N SER A 141 -0.52 15.54 12.08
CA SER A 141 -1.12 14.56 13.00
C SER A 141 -0.10 13.57 13.55
N ASN A 142 0.83 13.10 12.69
CA ASN A 142 1.91 12.21 13.09
C ASN A 142 2.89 12.89 14.05
N VAL A 143 3.12 14.21 13.89
CA VAL A 143 3.96 14.98 14.82
C VAL A 143 3.41 14.94 16.23
N PHE A 144 2.11 15.16 16.42
CA PHE A 144 1.50 15.08 17.74
C PHE A 144 1.51 13.66 18.31
N ASP A 145 1.30 12.64 17.48
CA ASP A 145 1.34 11.24 17.91
C ASP A 145 2.75 10.79 18.32
N GLU A 146 3.78 11.25 17.61
CA GLU A 146 5.19 11.04 17.95
C GLU A 146 5.55 11.74 19.26
N VAL A 147 5.12 13.00 19.45
CA VAL A 147 5.34 13.74 20.70
C VAL A 147 4.64 13.05 21.87
N TYR A 148 3.39 12.63 21.69
CA TYR A 148 2.64 11.88 22.71
C TYR A 148 3.35 10.58 23.10
N THR A 149 3.88 9.84 22.12
CA THR A 149 4.55 8.55 22.34
C THR A 149 5.93 8.73 22.98
N ARG A 150 6.74 9.65 22.45
CA ARG A 150 8.13 9.88 22.88
C ARG A 150 8.24 10.51 24.26
N TYR A 151 7.30 11.39 24.60
CA TYR A 151 7.27 12.10 25.88
C TYR A 151 6.22 11.55 26.84
N TYR A 152 5.76 10.32 26.60
CA TYR A 152 4.87 9.63 27.52
C TYR A 152 5.50 9.57 28.93
N ASN A 153 4.76 10.01 29.95
CA ASN A 153 5.21 10.17 31.35
C ASN A 153 6.35 11.17 31.60
N ARG A 154 6.72 12.03 30.63
CA ARG A 154 7.63 13.17 30.89
C ARG A 154 6.84 14.42 31.24
N ASN A 155 7.47 15.32 32.00
CA ASN A 155 6.91 16.62 32.33
C ASN A 155 6.99 17.58 31.11
N VAL A 156 6.06 17.47 30.15
CA VAL A 156 6.00 18.37 28.99
C VAL A 156 5.28 19.66 29.37
N GLY A 157 6.02 20.76 29.41
CA GLY A 157 5.53 22.07 29.81
C GLY A 157 4.76 22.79 28.71
N ALA A 158 5.30 22.77 27.49
CA ALA A 158 4.67 23.41 26.33
C ALA A 158 5.14 22.77 25.03
N ILE A 159 4.29 22.88 24.01
CA ILE A 159 4.64 22.55 22.62
C ILE A 159 4.56 23.84 21.82
N ILE A 160 5.57 24.12 21.01
CA ILE A 160 5.60 25.24 20.08
C ILE A 160 5.59 24.65 18.67
N LEU A 161 4.58 24.97 17.87
CA LEU A 161 4.38 24.46 16.51
C LEU A 161 4.46 25.61 15.50
N ALA A 162 5.47 25.64 14.65
CA ALA A 162 5.64 26.60 13.57
C ALA A 162 5.36 25.95 12.21
N THR A 163 4.30 26.41 11.52
CA THR A 163 3.82 25.88 10.22
C THR A 163 2.84 26.88 9.61
N ASP A 164 2.51 26.72 8.33
CA ASP A 164 1.40 27.42 7.68
C ASP A 164 0.03 26.77 7.94
N GLY A 165 0.00 25.59 8.59
CA GLY A 165 -1.20 24.84 8.92
C GLY A 165 -1.77 24.03 7.75
N ILE A 166 -1.03 23.91 6.65
CA ILE A 166 -1.38 23.05 5.54
C ILE A 166 -0.96 21.62 5.89
N TYR A 167 -1.86 20.66 5.66
CA TYR A 167 -1.56 19.24 5.80
C TYR A 167 -2.20 18.49 4.64
N ASN A 168 -1.44 17.59 4.04
CA ASN A 168 -1.87 16.79 2.89
C ASN A 168 -1.64 15.28 3.09
N SER A 169 -1.15 14.90 4.28
CA SER A 169 -0.97 13.53 4.72
C SER A 169 -1.42 13.39 6.18
N GLY A 170 -1.93 12.20 6.52
CA GLY A 170 -2.46 11.91 7.85
C GLY A 170 -3.92 12.35 8.06
N THR A 171 -4.32 12.42 9.32
CA THR A 171 -5.68 12.78 9.73
C THR A 171 -5.74 14.25 10.19
N ASP A 172 -6.94 14.76 10.48
CA ASP A 172 -7.07 16.10 11.04
C ASP A 172 -6.24 16.22 12.36
N PRO A 173 -5.23 17.12 12.40
CA PRO A 173 -4.29 17.20 13.51
C PRO A 173 -4.93 17.65 14.82
N THR A 174 -6.14 18.24 14.78
CA THR A 174 -6.85 18.64 16.00
C THR A 174 -7.16 17.45 16.91
N TYR A 175 -7.40 16.26 16.35
CA TYR A 175 -7.66 15.05 17.13
C TYR A 175 -6.39 14.50 17.80
N SER A 176 -5.26 14.47 17.09
CA SER A 176 -3.98 14.02 17.67
C SER A 176 -3.48 15.01 18.73
N ALA A 177 -3.64 16.31 18.50
CA ALA A 177 -3.32 17.35 19.50
C ALA A 177 -4.09 17.15 20.82
N GLN A 178 -5.36 16.72 20.76
CA GLN A 178 -6.18 16.45 21.96
C GLN A 178 -5.70 15.26 22.81
N LYS A 179 -4.87 14.37 22.26
CA LYS A 179 -4.28 13.26 23.02
C LYS A 179 -3.30 13.78 24.07
N ILE A 180 -2.65 14.92 23.80
CA ILE A 180 -1.67 15.56 24.67
C ILE A 180 -2.40 16.41 25.72
N LYS A 181 -2.82 15.75 26.80
CA LYS A 181 -3.54 16.41 27.90
C LYS A 181 -2.57 17.19 28.80
N ASN A 182 -3.05 18.31 29.34
CA ASN A 182 -2.36 19.15 30.32
C ASN A 182 -1.07 19.83 29.82
N THR A 183 -0.90 19.95 28.49
CA THR A 183 0.22 20.67 27.87
C THR A 183 -0.35 21.69 26.91
N SER A 184 0.10 22.95 27.03
CA SER A 184 -0.34 24.00 26.13
C SER A 184 0.44 23.97 24.81
N ILE A 185 -0.28 24.02 23.70
CA ILE A 185 0.28 24.08 22.35
C ILE A 185 0.19 25.53 21.88
N PHE A 186 1.34 26.15 21.65
CA PHE A 186 1.46 27.45 21.04
C PHE A 186 1.76 27.28 19.56
N THR A 187 1.02 27.97 18.70
CA THR A 187 1.23 27.91 17.26
C THR A 187 1.87 29.20 16.77
N ILE A 188 2.82 29.09 15.84
CA ILE A 188 3.40 30.21 15.10
C ILE A 188 2.89 30.08 13.67
N ALA A 189 2.02 30.99 13.28
CA ALA A 189 1.36 30.97 11.98
C ALA A 189 2.29 31.51 10.89
N LEU A 190 2.80 30.63 10.04
CA LEU A 190 3.58 30.96 8.85
C LEU A 190 2.66 31.09 7.62
N GLY A 191 3.17 31.67 6.54
CA GLY A 191 2.43 31.80 5.27
C GLY A 191 1.32 32.86 5.26
N ASP A 192 0.70 33.04 4.08
CA ASP A 192 -0.33 34.04 3.79
C ASP A 192 -1.71 33.37 3.67
N THR A 193 -2.74 33.98 4.28
CA THR A 193 -4.14 33.51 4.23
C THR A 193 -4.93 34.08 3.05
N ASN A 194 -4.37 35.07 2.34
CA ASN A 194 -5.03 35.67 1.20
C ASN A 194 -5.04 34.70 0.01
N SER A 195 -6.24 34.40 -0.50
CA SER A 195 -6.41 33.69 -1.77
C SER A 195 -5.81 34.51 -2.91
N ARG A 196 -4.99 33.86 -3.75
CA ARG A 196 -4.26 34.50 -4.85
C ARG A 196 -4.68 33.97 -6.19
N LYS A 197 -4.26 34.70 -7.22
CA LYS A 197 -4.35 34.25 -8.60
C LYS A 197 -3.60 32.94 -8.75
N ASP A 198 -4.32 31.90 -9.10
CA ASP A 198 -3.78 30.57 -9.30
C ASP A 198 -4.71 29.82 -10.24
N ILE A 199 -4.15 29.12 -11.21
CA ILE A 199 -4.86 28.05 -11.90
C ILE A 199 -4.20 26.73 -11.53
N ILE A 200 -4.96 25.65 -11.56
CA ILE A 200 -4.44 24.35 -11.14
C ILE A 200 -5.18 23.21 -11.83
N ILE A 201 -4.43 22.17 -12.20
CA ILE A 201 -4.99 20.88 -12.58
C ILE A 201 -5.31 20.11 -11.30
N THR A 202 -6.59 19.99 -10.95
CA THR A 202 -7.01 19.29 -9.74
C THR A 202 -7.00 17.78 -9.93
N GLU A 203 -7.48 17.30 -11.08
CA GLU A 203 -7.64 15.88 -11.36
C GLU A 203 -7.56 15.60 -12.86
N ILE A 204 -7.09 14.41 -13.23
CA ILE A 204 -7.16 13.90 -14.61
C ILE A 204 -7.76 12.50 -14.57
N ALA A 205 -8.92 12.32 -15.19
CA ALA A 205 -9.57 11.02 -15.35
C ALA A 205 -9.25 10.46 -16.74
N TYR A 206 -8.69 9.25 -16.78
CA TYR A 206 -8.29 8.58 -18.01
C TYR A 206 -8.32 7.06 -17.86
N ASN A 207 -8.41 6.35 -18.98
CA ASN A 207 -8.25 4.91 -19.00
C ASN A 207 -6.76 4.55 -18.97
N ARG A 208 -6.34 3.75 -17.99
CA ARG A 208 -4.95 3.27 -17.87
C ARG A 208 -4.52 2.34 -19.01
N LEU A 209 -5.49 1.74 -19.71
CA LEU A 209 -5.28 0.81 -20.82
C LEU A 209 -5.91 1.36 -22.10
N ALA A 210 -5.14 1.33 -23.19
CA ALA A 210 -5.60 1.62 -24.55
C ALA A 210 -5.06 0.54 -25.52
N TYR A 211 -5.60 0.53 -26.73
CA TYR A 211 -5.13 -0.37 -27.80
C TYR A 211 -4.61 0.45 -28.96
N LEU A 212 -3.56 -0.03 -29.61
CA LEU A 212 -2.97 0.64 -30.76
C LEU A 212 -4.04 0.94 -31.83
N GLY A 213 -4.08 2.19 -32.29
CA GLY A 213 -5.02 2.72 -33.28
C GLY A 213 -6.42 3.04 -32.74
N ASN A 214 -6.68 2.87 -31.43
CA ASN A 214 -7.96 3.28 -30.83
C ASN A 214 -7.87 4.70 -30.27
N ILE A 215 -9.03 5.37 -30.25
CA ILE A 215 -9.23 6.67 -29.59
C ILE A 215 -9.76 6.44 -28.17
N PHE A 216 -9.21 7.15 -27.19
CA PHE A 216 -9.62 7.09 -25.78
C PHE A 216 -9.83 8.49 -25.20
N PRO A 217 -10.75 8.65 -24.22
CA PRO A 217 -11.00 9.92 -23.57
C PRO A 217 -9.98 10.23 -22.46
N ILE A 218 -9.63 11.51 -22.32
CA ILE A 218 -8.98 12.07 -21.13
C ILE A 218 -9.82 13.26 -20.67
N GLU A 219 -10.21 13.30 -19.40
CA GLU A 219 -10.97 14.41 -18.80
C GLU A 219 -10.10 15.13 -17.78
N ILE A 220 -9.87 16.43 -17.98
CA ILE A 220 -8.98 17.23 -17.14
C ILE A 220 -9.83 18.21 -16.33
N ALA A 221 -9.81 18.06 -15.01
CA ALA A 221 -10.46 18.97 -14.08
C ALA A 221 -9.51 20.11 -13.72
N ILE A 222 -9.98 21.34 -13.92
CA ILE A 222 -9.20 22.56 -13.72
C ILE A 222 -9.96 23.46 -12.74
N ALA A 223 -9.25 23.95 -11.73
CA ALA A 223 -9.76 24.98 -10.83
C ALA A 223 -8.96 26.28 -11.01
N GLY A 224 -9.64 27.41 -10.85
CA GLY A 224 -9.02 28.73 -10.88
C GLY A 224 -9.48 29.58 -9.71
N LYS A 225 -8.54 30.28 -9.08
CA LYS A 225 -8.76 31.22 -7.98
C LYS A 225 -8.36 32.62 -8.39
N GLN A 226 -9.21 33.62 -8.17
CA GLN A 226 -9.00 35.04 -8.49
C GLN A 226 -8.62 35.33 -9.96
N CYS A 227 -8.95 34.41 -10.89
CA CYS A 227 -8.56 34.47 -12.30
C CYS A 227 -9.69 34.93 -13.24
N GLU A 228 -10.72 35.61 -12.73
CA GLU A 228 -11.86 36.08 -13.53
C GLU A 228 -11.41 36.96 -14.72
N GLY A 229 -11.93 36.66 -15.91
CA GLY A 229 -11.64 37.37 -17.16
C GLY A 229 -10.39 36.87 -17.90
N ALA A 230 -9.60 35.96 -17.33
CA ALA A 230 -8.45 35.37 -18.01
C ALA A 230 -8.87 34.30 -19.03
N LYS A 231 -8.01 34.10 -20.04
CA LYS A 231 -8.10 33.00 -21.00
C LYS A 231 -6.81 32.21 -20.98
N THR A 232 -6.92 30.89 -21.01
CA THR A 232 -5.76 30.00 -21.03
C THR A 232 -6.03 28.80 -21.95
N SER A 233 -4.98 28.08 -22.36
CA SER A 233 -5.08 26.82 -23.08
C SER A 233 -4.80 25.64 -22.15
N VAL A 234 -5.45 24.52 -22.45
CA VAL A 234 -5.19 23.21 -21.89
C VAL A 234 -4.63 22.37 -23.02
N ASP A 235 -3.41 21.89 -22.84
CA ASP A 235 -2.60 21.25 -23.86
C ASP A 235 -2.24 19.82 -23.40
N ILE A 236 -2.39 18.85 -24.30
CA ILE A 236 -1.87 17.49 -24.10
C ILE A 236 -0.63 17.34 -24.96
N ILE A 237 0.48 17.01 -24.32
CA ILE A 237 1.80 16.86 -24.92
C ILE A 237 2.20 15.39 -24.87
N HIS A 238 2.69 14.86 -25.99
CA HIS A 238 3.23 13.51 -26.11
C HIS A 238 4.51 13.55 -26.95
N ASP A 239 5.58 12.89 -26.50
CA ASP A 239 6.92 12.95 -27.12
C ASP A 239 7.43 14.39 -27.38
N GLY A 240 7.14 15.31 -26.47
CA GLY A 240 7.52 16.72 -26.58
C GLY A 240 6.74 17.53 -27.63
N LYS A 241 5.65 16.98 -28.20
CA LYS A 241 4.77 17.69 -29.14
C LYS A 241 3.36 17.81 -28.60
N THR A 242 2.76 18.98 -28.74
CA THR A 242 1.33 19.18 -28.43
C THR A 242 0.47 18.41 -29.43
N ILE A 243 -0.23 17.38 -28.95
CA ILE A 243 -1.11 16.53 -29.76
C ILE A 243 -2.56 17.04 -29.74
N SER A 244 -2.95 17.78 -28.71
CA SER A 244 -4.27 18.39 -28.62
C SER A 244 -4.22 19.65 -27.76
N SER A 245 -5.10 20.62 -28.05
CA SER A 245 -5.17 21.91 -27.37
C SER A 245 -6.61 22.41 -27.34
N GLN A 246 -7.06 22.94 -26.20
CA GLN A 246 -8.36 23.60 -26.06
C GLN A 246 -8.22 24.89 -25.25
N ILE A 247 -8.88 25.97 -25.70
CA ILE A 247 -8.89 27.25 -25.00
C ILE A 247 -10.08 27.29 -24.04
N ILE A 248 -9.82 27.64 -22.78
CA ILE A 248 -10.84 27.90 -21.76
C ILE A 248 -10.86 29.39 -21.37
N SER A 249 -12.04 29.88 -21.03
CA SER A 249 -12.26 31.25 -20.54
C SER A 249 -12.79 31.20 -19.12
N ILE A 250 -12.11 31.89 -18.21
CA ILE A 250 -12.42 31.89 -16.79
C ILE A 250 -13.41 33.02 -16.51
N ASP A 251 -14.62 32.68 -16.07
CA ASP A 251 -15.74 33.61 -15.93
C ASP A 251 -16.00 34.04 -14.48
N LYS A 252 -15.29 33.46 -13.50
CA LYS A 252 -15.49 33.71 -12.07
C LYS A 252 -14.16 33.65 -11.31
N ASN A 253 -14.10 34.30 -10.14
CA ASN A 253 -12.95 34.22 -9.24
C ASN A 253 -12.80 32.86 -8.56
N GLU A 254 -13.88 32.09 -8.40
CA GLU A 254 -13.82 30.67 -8.03
C GLU A 254 -14.36 29.90 -9.23
N TYR A 255 -13.47 29.33 -10.02
CA TYR A 255 -13.76 28.67 -11.28
C TYR A 255 -13.45 27.19 -11.19
N PHE A 256 -14.32 26.37 -11.78
CA PHE A 256 -14.09 24.94 -11.93
C PHE A 256 -14.69 24.48 -13.26
N THR A 257 -13.93 23.71 -14.03
CA THR A 257 -14.40 23.11 -15.28
C THR A 257 -13.74 21.75 -15.52
N ILE A 258 -14.39 20.93 -16.34
CA ILE A 258 -13.82 19.68 -16.86
C ILE A 258 -13.68 19.83 -18.36
N VAL A 259 -12.46 19.61 -18.86
CA VAL A 259 -12.12 19.74 -20.28
C VAL A 259 -11.90 18.33 -20.86
N PRO A 260 -12.80 17.83 -21.73
CA PRO A 260 -12.67 16.51 -22.32
C PRO A 260 -11.81 16.53 -23.59
N PHE A 261 -10.91 15.57 -23.71
CA PHE A 261 -10.05 15.31 -24.87
C PHE A 261 -10.26 13.90 -25.40
N GLN A 262 -10.01 13.71 -26.70
CA GLN A 262 -10.04 12.42 -27.38
C GLN A 262 -8.69 12.21 -28.06
N ILE A 263 -7.91 11.24 -27.57
CA ILE A 263 -6.53 10.98 -28.02
C ILE A 263 -6.44 9.63 -28.72
N GLU A 264 -5.70 9.56 -29.82
CA GLU A 264 -5.44 8.33 -30.57
C GLU A 264 -4.13 7.65 -30.10
N ALA A 265 -4.19 6.36 -29.82
CA ALA A 265 -3.05 5.56 -29.38
C ALA A 265 -2.16 5.14 -30.56
N ASN A 266 -1.14 5.93 -30.89
CA ASN A 266 -0.30 5.72 -32.07
C ASN A 266 0.92 4.80 -31.88
N LYS A 267 1.29 4.53 -30.62
CA LYS A 267 2.47 3.73 -30.25
C LYS A 267 2.11 2.75 -29.15
N SER A 268 2.62 1.52 -29.25
CA SER A 268 2.42 0.46 -28.26
C SER A 268 3.43 0.55 -27.11
N GLY A 269 3.06 0.03 -25.94
CA GLY A 269 3.86 0.04 -24.71
C GLY A 269 3.32 1.04 -23.70
N LEU A 270 4.04 1.24 -22.59
CA LEU A 270 3.73 2.31 -21.63
C LEU A 270 4.04 3.66 -22.31
N GLN A 271 3.06 4.57 -22.37
CA GLN A 271 3.17 5.87 -23.02
C GLN A 271 2.91 6.99 -22.03
N LYS A 272 3.82 7.97 -21.98
CA LYS A 272 3.71 9.18 -21.16
C LYS A 272 3.01 10.31 -21.92
N TYR A 273 2.05 10.93 -21.25
CA TYR A 273 1.37 12.15 -21.71
C TYR A 273 1.50 13.21 -20.62
N SER A 274 1.91 14.43 -21.00
CA SER A 274 1.96 15.58 -20.11
C SER A 274 0.78 16.49 -20.40
N VAL A 275 -0.06 16.71 -19.41
CA VAL A 275 -1.16 17.67 -19.47
C VAL A 275 -0.68 18.99 -18.89
N VAL A 276 -0.78 20.07 -19.66
CA VAL A 276 -0.28 21.39 -19.29
C VAL A 276 -1.38 22.43 -19.46
N VAL A 277 -1.58 23.28 -18.46
CA VAL A 277 -2.39 24.49 -18.55
C VAL A 277 -1.45 25.68 -18.72
N SER A 278 -1.70 26.54 -19.71
CA SER A 278 -0.88 27.74 -19.90
C SER A 278 -1.00 28.67 -18.70
N SER A 279 0.13 29.22 -18.25
CA SER A 279 0.16 30.11 -17.09
C SER A 279 -0.56 31.43 -17.33
N ILE A 280 -1.04 32.03 -16.25
CA ILE A 280 -1.71 33.34 -16.26
C ILE A 280 -0.79 34.37 -15.56
N GLU A 281 -0.81 35.61 -16.03
CA GLU A 281 0.01 36.67 -15.43
C GLU A 281 -0.37 36.92 -13.95
N GLY A 282 0.64 36.87 -13.06
CA GLY A 282 0.48 37.09 -11.62
C GLY A 282 0.05 35.86 -10.83
N GLU A 283 0.14 34.69 -11.44
CA GLU A 283 -0.07 33.39 -10.81
C GLU A 283 0.95 33.08 -9.70
N LEU A 284 0.52 32.34 -8.68
CA LEU A 284 1.34 32.04 -7.50
C LEU A 284 2.42 30.99 -7.80
N THR A 285 2.05 29.90 -8.47
CA THR A 285 2.98 28.86 -8.93
C THR A 285 2.52 28.32 -10.27
N VAL A 286 3.48 27.90 -11.11
CA VAL A 286 3.19 27.25 -12.40
C VAL A 286 3.44 25.74 -12.34
N GLU A 287 3.96 25.24 -11.23
CA GLU A 287 4.31 23.83 -11.07
C GLU A 287 3.08 22.93 -10.99
N ASN A 288 1.96 23.46 -10.49
CA ASN A 288 0.66 22.78 -10.38
C ASN A 288 -0.17 22.88 -11.68
N ASN A 289 0.38 23.52 -12.72
CA ASN A 289 -0.23 23.63 -14.06
C ASN A 289 0.18 22.50 -14.99
N SER A 290 1.07 21.61 -14.57
CA SER A 290 1.49 20.45 -15.34
C SER A 290 1.28 19.19 -14.54
N LYS A 291 0.74 18.15 -15.17
CA LYS A 291 0.63 16.82 -14.58
C LYS A 291 0.85 15.76 -15.64
N GLU A 292 1.60 14.73 -15.26
CA GLU A 292 1.93 13.62 -16.15
C GLU A 292 0.99 12.45 -15.89
N ILE A 293 0.61 11.76 -16.95
CA ILE A 293 -0.19 10.53 -16.90
C ILE A 293 0.44 9.47 -17.79
N TYR A 294 0.29 8.21 -17.38
CA TYR A 294 0.86 7.06 -18.07
C TYR A 294 -0.23 6.10 -18.54
N ILE A 295 -0.20 5.71 -19.81
CA ILE A 295 -1.20 4.84 -20.44
C ILE A 295 -0.51 3.66 -21.10
N GLU A 296 -0.90 2.44 -20.74
CA GLU A 296 -0.40 1.22 -21.37
C GLU A 296 -1.18 0.93 -22.66
N VAL A 297 -0.48 0.97 -23.79
CA VAL A 297 -1.05 0.73 -25.12
C VAL A 297 -0.71 -0.69 -25.61
N LEU A 298 -1.71 -1.54 -25.74
CA LEU A 298 -1.55 -2.91 -26.20
C LEU A 298 -1.43 -3.00 -27.73
N ASN A 299 -0.44 -3.76 -28.21
CA ASN A 299 0.04 -3.74 -29.59
C ASN A 299 -0.86 -4.44 -30.62
N SER A 300 -1.81 -5.29 -30.23
CA SER A 300 -2.67 -5.95 -31.21
C SER A 300 -4.07 -6.30 -30.71
N LYS A 301 -5.03 -6.10 -31.61
CA LYS A 301 -6.35 -6.72 -31.53
C LYS A 301 -6.18 -8.23 -31.76
N GLN A 302 -6.93 -9.03 -31.03
CA GLN A 302 -6.94 -10.47 -31.21
C GLN A 302 -7.63 -10.82 -32.53
N LYS A 303 -6.95 -11.54 -33.42
CA LYS A 303 -7.54 -11.98 -34.68
C LYS A 303 -8.45 -13.19 -34.47
N VAL A 304 -9.62 -13.18 -35.10
CA VAL A 304 -10.59 -14.28 -35.12
C VAL A 304 -10.83 -14.69 -36.57
N LEU A 305 -10.65 -15.97 -36.89
CA LEU A 305 -10.97 -16.49 -38.21
C LEU A 305 -12.40 -17.02 -38.22
N LEU A 306 -13.29 -16.42 -39.01
CA LEU A 306 -14.60 -16.97 -39.32
C LEU A 306 -14.50 -17.76 -40.63
N LEU A 307 -14.38 -19.07 -40.50
CA LEU A 307 -14.27 -20.00 -41.60
C LEU A 307 -15.62 -20.66 -41.88
N ALA A 308 -16.18 -20.44 -43.06
CA ALA A 308 -17.51 -20.92 -43.42
C ALA A 308 -17.45 -21.99 -44.52
N GLY A 309 -18.27 -23.04 -44.39
CA GLY A 309 -18.39 -24.08 -45.41
C GLY A 309 -19.05 -23.56 -46.71
N ALA A 310 -19.96 -22.59 -46.60
CA ALA A 310 -20.63 -21.93 -47.72
C ALA A 310 -21.15 -20.55 -47.28
N ALA A 311 -21.50 -19.68 -48.24
CA ALA A 311 -22.10 -18.37 -47.94
C ALA A 311 -23.43 -18.51 -47.18
N ASN A 312 -23.58 -17.79 -46.06
CA ASN A 312 -24.75 -17.83 -45.19
C ASN A 312 -24.93 -16.48 -44.45
N PRO A 313 -26.17 -15.97 -44.26
CA PRO A 313 -26.40 -14.71 -43.54
C PRO A 313 -25.89 -14.69 -42.08
N ASP A 314 -25.77 -15.86 -41.44
CA ASP A 314 -25.17 -15.99 -40.10
C ASP A 314 -23.73 -15.47 -40.05
N ILE A 315 -22.98 -15.60 -41.15
CA ILE A 315 -21.58 -15.15 -41.24
C ILE A 315 -21.50 -13.65 -40.95
N TYR A 316 -22.35 -12.85 -41.60
CA TYR A 316 -22.37 -11.40 -41.39
C TYR A 316 -22.83 -11.04 -39.97
N ALA A 317 -23.87 -11.72 -39.46
CA ALA A 317 -24.36 -11.49 -38.11
C ALA A 317 -23.29 -11.77 -37.04
N LEU A 318 -22.55 -12.87 -37.18
CA LEU A 318 -21.44 -13.23 -36.30
C LEU A 318 -20.26 -12.27 -36.46
N LYS A 319 -19.87 -11.94 -37.70
CA LYS A 319 -18.77 -11.00 -37.96
C LYS A 319 -18.99 -9.67 -37.24
N VAL A 320 -20.16 -9.05 -37.46
CA VAL A 320 -20.47 -7.75 -36.85
C VAL A 320 -20.59 -7.83 -35.33
N ALA A 321 -21.18 -8.91 -34.80
CA ALA A 321 -21.28 -9.11 -33.35
C ALA A 321 -19.91 -9.21 -32.67
N VAL A 322 -18.95 -9.88 -33.31
CA VAL A 322 -17.59 -10.02 -32.80
C VAL A 322 -16.79 -8.72 -32.98
N GLU A 323 -16.88 -8.07 -34.15
CA GLU A 323 -16.21 -6.78 -34.43
C GLU A 323 -16.77 -5.61 -33.61
N LYS A 324 -17.98 -5.74 -33.03
CA LYS A 324 -18.51 -4.76 -32.07
C LYS A 324 -17.59 -4.59 -30.87
N ASN A 325 -16.94 -5.68 -30.43
CA ASN A 325 -15.84 -5.60 -29.49
C ASN A 325 -14.56 -5.21 -30.25
N LYS A 326 -14.13 -3.96 -30.06
CA LYS A 326 -12.97 -3.36 -30.73
C LYS A 326 -11.65 -4.08 -30.46
N ASN A 327 -11.62 -5.02 -29.52
CA ASN A 327 -10.45 -5.86 -29.23
C ASN A 327 -10.25 -6.99 -30.24
N TYR A 328 -11.25 -7.27 -31.09
CA TYR A 328 -11.21 -8.33 -32.09
C TYR A 328 -11.19 -7.79 -33.51
N GLU A 329 -10.46 -8.49 -34.38
CA GLU A 329 -10.50 -8.32 -35.84
C GLU A 329 -10.96 -9.65 -36.44
N VAL A 330 -11.99 -9.63 -37.31
CA VAL A 330 -12.56 -10.86 -37.88
C VAL A 330 -12.19 -10.98 -39.35
N ASP A 331 -11.38 -12.01 -39.66
CA ASP A 331 -11.16 -12.42 -41.05
C ASP A 331 -12.23 -13.45 -41.45
N VAL A 332 -12.81 -13.30 -42.63
CA VAL A 332 -13.88 -14.17 -43.14
C VAL A 332 -13.37 -14.90 -44.37
N GLN A 333 -13.31 -16.22 -44.30
CA GLN A 333 -12.87 -17.05 -45.42
C GLN A 333 -13.87 -18.19 -45.69
N LEU A 334 -14.00 -18.57 -46.96
CA LEU A 334 -14.70 -19.79 -47.34
C LEU A 334 -13.74 -20.97 -47.28
N LEU A 335 -14.26 -22.14 -46.87
CA LEU A 335 -13.48 -23.38 -46.79
C LEU A 335 -12.81 -23.75 -48.12
N SER A 336 -13.39 -23.38 -49.26
CA SER A 336 -12.83 -23.60 -50.60
C SER A 336 -11.59 -22.76 -50.92
N GLU A 337 -11.38 -21.64 -50.22
CA GLU A 337 -10.31 -20.67 -50.47
C GLU A 337 -9.25 -20.65 -49.38
N PHE A 338 -9.46 -21.46 -48.33
CA PHE A 338 -8.64 -21.50 -47.13
C PHE A 338 -7.33 -22.26 -47.35
N LYS A 339 -6.22 -21.67 -46.90
CA LYS A 339 -4.84 -22.17 -47.13
C LYS A 339 -4.21 -22.93 -45.94
N GLU A 340 -5.04 -23.37 -44.99
CA GLU A 340 -4.65 -24.19 -43.81
C GLU A 340 -3.74 -23.54 -42.76
N GLU A 341 -3.43 -22.24 -42.86
CA GLU A 341 -2.66 -21.53 -41.83
C GLU A 341 -3.60 -20.84 -40.82
N VAL A 342 -3.50 -21.25 -39.54
CA VAL A 342 -4.32 -20.68 -38.45
C VAL A 342 -3.55 -20.06 -37.28
N ASN A 343 -2.22 -20.19 -37.25
CA ASN A 343 -1.41 -19.90 -36.05
C ASN A 343 -1.52 -18.46 -35.53
N ASP A 344 -1.86 -17.50 -36.39
CA ASP A 344 -1.99 -16.10 -36.04
C ASP A 344 -3.35 -15.74 -35.41
N TYR A 345 -4.31 -16.69 -35.40
CA TYR A 345 -5.64 -16.48 -34.86
C TYR A 345 -5.75 -16.93 -33.40
N SER A 346 -6.48 -16.13 -32.62
CA SER A 346 -6.84 -16.43 -31.23
C SER A 346 -8.03 -17.38 -31.10
N LEU A 347 -8.87 -17.46 -32.12
CA LEU A 347 -10.08 -18.28 -32.19
C LEU A 347 -10.44 -18.55 -33.66
N VAL A 348 -10.95 -19.75 -33.93
CA VAL A 348 -11.60 -20.11 -35.20
C VAL A 348 -13.09 -20.33 -34.99
N ILE A 349 -13.94 -19.57 -35.67
CA ILE A 349 -15.38 -19.80 -35.76
C ILE A 349 -15.64 -20.64 -37.01
N ALA A 350 -15.98 -21.90 -36.82
CA ALA A 350 -16.20 -22.90 -37.86
C ALA A 350 -17.71 -23.01 -38.18
N HIS A 351 -18.18 -22.29 -39.21
CA HIS A 351 -19.60 -22.27 -39.60
C HIS A 351 -19.92 -23.36 -40.62
N GLN A 352 -20.79 -24.29 -40.23
CA GLN A 352 -21.19 -25.50 -40.97
C GLN A 352 -20.02 -26.39 -41.40
N ILE A 353 -18.99 -26.44 -40.56
CA ILE A 353 -17.79 -27.27 -40.76
C ILE A 353 -17.77 -28.36 -39.66
N PRO A 354 -17.48 -29.63 -39.99
CA PRO A 354 -17.10 -30.18 -41.31
C PRO A 354 -18.22 -30.07 -42.35
N PHE A 355 -17.89 -29.62 -43.56
CA PHE A 355 -18.88 -29.43 -44.64
C PHE A 355 -19.14 -30.75 -45.38
N LYS A 356 -20.38 -30.99 -45.84
CA LYS A 356 -20.78 -32.25 -46.49
C LYS A 356 -19.91 -32.67 -47.67
N SER A 357 -19.44 -31.74 -48.50
CA SER A 357 -18.75 -32.03 -49.77
C SER A 357 -17.23 -31.91 -49.74
N THR A 358 -16.61 -31.53 -48.61
CA THR A 358 -15.17 -31.16 -48.57
C THR A 358 -14.41 -32.00 -47.53
N SER A 359 -13.11 -32.21 -47.76
CA SER A 359 -12.18 -32.67 -46.73
C SER A 359 -12.11 -31.65 -45.59
N LEU A 360 -11.93 -32.12 -44.36
CA LEU A 360 -11.72 -31.23 -43.22
C LEU A 360 -10.23 -30.92 -43.12
N PRO A 361 -9.80 -29.65 -43.14
CA PRO A 361 -8.43 -29.28 -42.81
C PRO A 361 -8.04 -29.79 -41.42
N GLU A 362 -6.83 -30.34 -41.26
CA GLU A 362 -6.38 -30.91 -39.97
C GLU A 362 -6.39 -29.87 -38.84
N VAL A 363 -6.17 -28.59 -39.17
CA VAL A 363 -6.21 -27.46 -38.23
C VAL A 363 -7.57 -27.22 -37.57
N LEU A 364 -8.65 -27.77 -38.16
CA LEU A 364 -10.01 -27.70 -37.61
C LEU A 364 -10.38 -28.96 -36.81
N ASN A 365 -9.44 -29.88 -36.61
CA ASN A 365 -9.63 -31.02 -35.74
C ASN A 365 -9.34 -30.61 -34.28
N PHE A 366 -10.40 -30.55 -33.47
CA PHE A 366 -10.30 -30.19 -32.05
C PHE A 366 -9.30 -31.07 -31.28
N SER A 367 -9.16 -32.35 -31.66
CA SER A 367 -8.26 -33.28 -30.98
C SER A 367 -6.77 -32.96 -31.19
N SER A 368 -6.42 -32.21 -32.25
CA SER A 368 -5.03 -31.86 -32.60
C SER A 368 -4.75 -30.36 -32.62
N SER A 369 -5.79 -29.52 -32.59
CA SER A 369 -5.64 -28.07 -32.68
C SER A 369 -5.25 -27.43 -31.34
N ARG A 370 -4.27 -26.51 -31.40
CA ARG A 370 -3.85 -25.65 -30.28
C ARG A 370 -4.68 -24.36 -30.17
N ILE A 371 -5.62 -24.12 -31.09
CA ILE A 371 -6.36 -22.87 -31.20
C ILE A 371 -7.83 -23.12 -30.89
N PRO A 372 -8.46 -22.36 -29.99
CA PRO A 372 -9.87 -22.51 -29.66
C PRO A 372 -10.78 -22.52 -30.90
N ILE A 373 -11.79 -23.39 -30.87
CA ILE A 373 -12.73 -23.53 -32.00
C ILE A 373 -14.17 -23.36 -31.52
N PHE A 374 -14.91 -22.46 -32.17
CA PHE A 374 -16.35 -22.33 -32.01
C PHE A 374 -17.07 -22.94 -33.22
N TYR A 375 -17.67 -24.11 -33.04
CA TYR A 375 -18.42 -24.79 -34.08
C TYR A 375 -19.87 -24.28 -34.13
N VAL A 376 -20.28 -23.74 -35.27
CA VAL A 376 -21.69 -23.41 -35.55
C VAL A 376 -22.21 -24.47 -36.52
N LEU A 377 -22.88 -25.49 -36.00
CA LEU A 377 -23.31 -26.65 -36.76
C LEU A 377 -24.70 -26.40 -37.35
N GLY A 378 -24.92 -26.83 -38.60
CA GLY A 378 -26.16 -26.58 -39.31
C GLY A 378 -26.53 -27.70 -40.26
N SER A 379 -27.44 -27.41 -41.20
CA SER A 379 -27.99 -28.41 -42.10
C SER A 379 -26.94 -28.96 -43.08
N GLN A 380 -25.87 -28.21 -43.39
CA GLN A 380 -24.78 -28.65 -44.27
C GLN A 380 -23.58 -29.28 -43.54
N THR A 381 -23.66 -29.44 -42.22
CA THR A 381 -22.62 -30.13 -41.45
C THR A 381 -22.61 -31.63 -41.77
N ASN A 382 -21.41 -32.21 -41.92
CA ASN A 382 -21.17 -33.65 -41.95
C ASN A 382 -20.99 -34.18 -40.52
N PHE A 383 -22.09 -34.60 -39.90
CA PHE A 383 -22.09 -35.06 -38.51
C PHE A 383 -21.25 -36.31 -38.25
N ASN A 384 -21.10 -37.20 -39.23
CA ASN A 384 -20.23 -38.37 -39.08
C ASN A 384 -18.77 -37.95 -38.90
N LYS A 385 -18.31 -36.96 -39.69
CA LYS A 385 -16.98 -36.36 -39.52
C LYS A 385 -16.90 -35.56 -38.22
N PHE A 386 -17.92 -34.77 -37.88
CA PHE A 386 -17.94 -33.99 -36.65
C PHE A 386 -17.79 -34.87 -35.40
N ASN A 387 -18.56 -35.95 -35.30
CA ASN A 387 -18.48 -36.89 -34.18
C ASN A 387 -17.07 -37.49 -34.02
N SER A 388 -16.31 -37.64 -35.12
CA SER A 388 -14.92 -38.12 -35.07
C SER A 388 -13.91 -37.12 -34.49
N LEU A 389 -14.26 -35.83 -34.40
CA LEU A 389 -13.39 -34.79 -33.84
C LEU A 389 -13.34 -34.81 -32.30
N ASN A 390 -14.26 -35.54 -31.67
CA ASN A 390 -14.43 -35.60 -30.21
C ASN A 390 -14.55 -34.21 -29.56
N ALA A 391 -15.24 -33.28 -30.23
CA ALA A 391 -15.41 -31.89 -29.77
C ALA A 391 -16.24 -31.77 -28.47
N GLY A 392 -16.86 -32.86 -27.98
CA GLY A 392 -17.65 -32.87 -26.74
C GLY A 392 -19.14 -33.12 -26.93
N LEU A 393 -19.58 -33.25 -28.19
CA LEU A 393 -20.94 -33.61 -28.57
C LEU A 393 -20.91 -34.66 -29.69
N ASN A 394 -21.70 -35.73 -29.53
CA ASN A 394 -21.94 -36.73 -30.57
C ASN A 394 -23.43 -36.86 -30.87
N LEU A 395 -23.81 -36.72 -32.13
CA LEU A 395 -25.19 -36.88 -32.59
C LEU A 395 -25.41 -38.31 -33.08
N LEU A 396 -26.37 -39.04 -32.51
CA LEU A 396 -26.70 -40.40 -32.94
C LEU A 396 -27.78 -40.38 -34.03
N ALA A 397 -27.46 -40.96 -35.20
CA ALA A 397 -28.35 -41.07 -36.35
C ALA A 397 -29.02 -39.73 -36.76
N PRO A 398 -28.24 -38.68 -37.05
CA PRO A 398 -28.78 -37.37 -37.43
C PRO A 398 -29.60 -37.47 -38.72
N LYS A 399 -30.87 -37.03 -38.67
CA LYS A 399 -31.83 -37.08 -39.79
C LYS A 399 -32.73 -35.85 -39.79
N GLY A 400 -32.65 -35.06 -40.85
CA GLY A 400 -33.52 -33.91 -41.06
C GLY A 400 -33.20 -32.74 -40.13
N VAL A 401 -34.11 -31.78 -40.09
CA VAL A 401 -34.01 -30.52 -39.35
C VAL A 401 -35.32 -30.30 -38.62
N SER A 402 -35.26 -29.82 -37.38
CA SER A 402 -36.41 -29.35 -36.61
C SER A 402 -36.22 -27.87 -36.24
N GLU A 403 -37.28 -27.23 -35.76
CA GLU A 403 -37.22 -25.87 -35.24
C GLU A 403 -37.22 -25.92 -33.71
N ALA A 404 -36.25 -25.25 -33.08
CA ALA A 404 -36.13 -25.20 -31.62
C ALA A 404 -35.86 -23.77 -31.13
N GLN A 405 -36.44 -23.41 -29.99
CA GLN A 405 -36.08 -22.21 -29.25
C GLN A 405 -34.99 -22.52 -28.21
N ALA A 406 -34.26 -21.49 -27.81
CA ALA A 406 -33.27 -21.60 -26.74
C ALA A 406 -33.94 -21.57 -25.35
N LEU A 407 -33.56 -22.50 -24.49
CA LEU A 407 -33.92 -22.56 -23.09
C LEU A 407 -32.64 -22.45 -22.25
N LEU A 408 -32.53 -21.44 -21.38
CA LEU A 408 -31.33 -21.22 -20.60
C LEU A 408 -31.13 -22.31 -19.54
N ASN A 409 -29.91 -22.82 -19.39
CA ASN A 409 -29.52 -23.67 -18.26
C ASN A 409 -29.14 -22.79 -17.06
N THR A 410 -29.89 -22.87 -15.96
CA THR A 410 -29.62 -22.11 -14.74
C THR A 410 -28.35 -22.53 -14.01
N SER A 411 -27.80 -23.71 -14.34
CA SER A 411 -26.56 -24.22 -13.75
C SER A 411 -25.29 -23.79 -14.50
N PHE A 412 -25.42 -23.00 -15.57
CA PHE A 412 -24.27 -22.51 -16.34
C PHE A 412 -23.46 -21.46 -15.57
N SER A 413 -22.14 -21.61 -15.57
CA SER A 413 -21.22 -20.89 -14.67
C SER A 413 -19.94 -20.36 -15.34
N LEU A 414 -19.67 -20.69 -16.61
CA LEU A 414 -18.43 -20.28 -17.28
C LEU A 414 -18.32 -18.75 -17.49
N PHE A 415 -19.44 -18.05 -17.65
CA PHE A 415 -19.50 -16.59 -17.71
C PHE A 415 -20.93 -16.08 -17.45
N THR A 416 -21.04 -14.82 -17.02
CA THR A 416 -22.32 -14.20 -16.66
C THR A 416 -23.00 -13.54 -17.86
N LEU A 417 -24.26 -13.90 -18.11
CA LEU A 417 -25.12 -13.21 -19.08
C LEU A 417 -25.76 -11.96 -18.49
N ASP A 418 -26.06 -10.99 -19.35
CA ASP A 418 -26.82 -9.80 -18.96
C ASP A 418 -28.27 -10.18 -18.65
N ASP A 419 -28.84 -9.63 -17.59
CA ASP A 419 -30.15 -10.05 -17.10
C ASP A 419 -31.27 -9.78 -18.12
N ASP A 420 -31.14 -8.72 -18.90
CA ASP A 420 -32.07 -8.42 -20.00
C ASP A 420 -32.03 -9.49 -21.10
N PHE A 421 -30.84 -10.00 -21.44
CA PHE A 421 -30.70 -11.07 -22.42
C PHE A 421 -31.29 -12.39 -21.89
N LYS A 422 -31.04 -12.74 -20.61
CA LYS A 422 -31.63 -13.93 -19.96
C LYS A 422 -33.15 -13.92 -20.05
N ARG A 423 -33.77 -12.76 -19.74
CA ARG A 423 -35.23 -12.59 -19.76
C ARG A 423 -35.84 -12.74 -21.14
N ASP A 424 -35.12 -12.26 -22.16
CA ASP A 424 -35.66 -12.19 -23.51
C ASP A 424 -35.26 -13.37 -24.40
N LEU A 425 -34.28 -14.20 -24.01
CA LEU A 425 -33.78 -15.34 -24.80
C LEU A 425 -34.91 -16.27 -25.30
N GLU A 426 -35.91 -16.57 -24.48
CA GLU A 426 -37.06 -17.41 -24.87
C GLU A 426 -38.00 -16.74 -25.89
N LYS A 427 -37.93 -15.42 -26.05
CA LYS A 427 -38.71 -14.65 -27.03
C LYS A 427 -38.06 -14.63 -28.41
N TYR A 428 -36.79 -15.03 -28.51
CA TYR A 428 -36.10 -15.10 -29.79
C TYR A 428 -36.76 -16.15 -30.71
N PRO A 429 -36.76 -15.91 -32.02
CA PRO A 429 -37.38 -16.84 -32.97
C PRO A 429 -36.67 -18.20 -32.91
N PRO A 430 -37.40 -19.30 -33.16
CA PRO A 430 -36.77 -20.61 -33.26
C PRO A 430 -35.73 -20.64 -34.38
N ILE A 431 -34.75 -21.51 -34.21
CA ILE A 431 -33.69 -21.77 -35.18
C ILE A 431 -33.78 -23.20 -35.70
N ALA A 432 -33.24 -23.38 -36.90
CA ALA A 432 -33.18 -24.66 -37.56
C ALA A 432 -32.07 -25.50 -36.90
N VAL A 433 -32.45 -26.56 -36.20
CA VAL A 433 -31.53 -27.46 -35.50
C VAL A 433 -31.52 -28.83 -36.17
N PRO A 434 -30.34 -29.45 -36.37
CA PRO A 434 -30.24 -30.84 -36.82
C PRO A 434 -30.92 -31.80 -35.84
N PHE A 435 -31.88 -32.58 -36.33
CA PHE A 435 -32.57 -33.58 -35.51
C PHE A 435 -31.75 -34.87 -35.43
N ALA A 436 -31.57 -35.41 -34.23
CA ALA A 436 -30.93 -36.69 -33.97
C ALA A 436 -31.77 -37.51 -32.98
N ASN A 437 -31.58 -38.83 -32.98
CA ASN A 437 -32.29 -39.69 -32.03
C ASN A 437 -31.81 -39.47 -30.59
N ASP A 438 -30.53 -39.12 -30.43
CA ASP A 438 -29.94 -38.80 -29.15
C ASP A 438 -28.71 -37.90 -29.31
N TYR A 439 -28.37 -37.17 -28.24
CA TYR A 439 -27.27 -36.22 -28.16
C TYR A 439 -26.36 -36.59 -26.99
N LEU A 440 -25.26 -37.25 -27.28
CA LEU A 440 -24.29 -37.67 -26.26
C LEU A 440 -23.32 -36.52 -25.98
N VAL A 441 -23.36 -35.99 -24.77
CA VAL A 441 -22.51 -34.88 -24.30
C VAL A 441 -21.44 -35.42 -23.37
N ASN A 442 -20.18 -35.00 -23.55
CA ASN A 442 -19.08 -35.42 -22.68
C ASN A 442 -19.21 -34.83 -21.26
N ASN A 443 -18.70 -35.54 -20.25
CA ASN A 443 -18.76 -35.08 -18.85
C ASN A 443 -18.01 -33.76 -18.58
N SER A 444 -17.01 -33.42 -19.40
CA SER A 444 -16.25 -32.16 -19.32
C SER A 444 -16.96 -30.98 -19.99
N ALA A 445 -18.11 -31.21 -20.62
CA ALA A 445 -18.86 -30.18 -21.31
C ALA A 445 -19.92 -29.56 -20.41
N GLU A 446 -20.04 -28.24 -20.50
CA GLU A 446 -21.03 -27.45 -19.77
C GLU A 446 -22.04 -26.88 -20.76
N ILE A 447 -23.31 -27.27 -20.57
CA ILE A 447 -24.41 -26.86 -21.45
C ILE A 447 -24.92 -25.50 -20.99
N MET A 448 -24.95 -24.53 -21.89
CA MET A 448 -25.46 -23.19 -21.64
C MET A 448 -26.95 -23.08 -21.99
N CYS A 449 -27.35 -23.60 -23.15
CA CYS A 449 -28.73 -23.57 -23.61
C CYS A 449 -29.18 -24.97 -24.01
N TYR A 450 -30.39 -25.35 -23.60
CA TYR A 450 -31.13 -26.51 -24.09
C TYR A 450 -32.07 -26.13 -25.23
N GLN A 451 -32.57 -27.13 -25.94
CA GLN A 451 -33.57 -26.98 -26.99
C GLN A 451 -34.99 -27.06 -26.40
N LYS A 452 -35.85 -26.12 -26.78
CA LYS A 452 -37.30 -26.14 -26.51
C LYS A 452 -38.04 -26.33 -27.84
N ILE A 453 -38.68 -27.49 -28.00
CA ILE A 453 -39.38 -27.87 -29.24
C ILE A 453 -40.88 -27.73 -29.03
N GLY A 454 -41.48 -26.72 -29.68
CA GLY A 454 -42.86 -26.34 -29.44
C GLY A 454 -43.07 -25.91 -27.98
N ARG A 455 -43.91 -26.64 -27.23
CA ARG A 455 -44.14 -26.40 -25.80
C ARG A 455 -43.29 -27.28 -24.88
N SER A 456 -42.59 -28.27 -25.43
CA SER A 456 -41.83 -29.24 -24.65
C SER A 456 -40.43 -28.72 -24.37
N GLN A 457 -40.08 -28.61 -23.09
CA GLN A 457 -38.71 -28.40 -22.64
C GLN A 457 -37.96 -29.74 -22.76
N THR A 458 -36.81 -29.75 -23.43
CA THR A 458 -35.98 -30.96 -23.60
C THR A 458 -34.65 -30.76 -22.91
N ASN A 459 -33.92 -31.86 -22.70
CA ASN A 459 -32.53 -31.82 -22.23
C ASN A 459 -31.52 -31.87 -23.40
N PHE A 460 -31.99 -31.68 -24.64
CA PHE A 460 -31.09 -31.69 -25.80
C PHE A 460 -30.28 -30.39 -25.83
N PRO A 461 -28.95 -30.45 -26.02
CA PRO A 461 -28.11 -29.27 -26.00
C PRO A 461 -28.34 -28.43 -27.26
N LEU A 462 -28.33 -27.10 -27.08
CA LEU A 462 -28.34 -26.12 -28.16
C LEU A 462 -27.01 -25.36 -28.22
N LEU A 463 -26.49 -24.93 -27.07
CA LEU A 463 -25.19 -24.28 -26.95
C LEU A 463 -24.47 -24.89 -25.77
N LEU A 464 -23.25 -25.38 -25.99
CA LEU A 464 -22.40 -25.94 -24.96
C LEU A 464 -20.94 -25.54 -25.17
N PHE A 465 -20.17 -25.71 -24.11
CA PHE A 465 -18.73 -25.47 -24.09
C PHE A 465 -18.04 -26.71 -23.56
N ASN A 466 -16.90 -27.06 -24.13
CA ASN A 466 -16.10 -28.17 -23.67
C ASN A 466 -14.63 -27.75 -23.59
N LYS A 467 -13.91 -28.31 -22.63
CA LYS A 467 -12.50 -28.01 -22.39
C LYS A 467 -11.70 -29.31 -22.39
N SER A 468 -10.62 -29.34 -23.17
CA SER A 468 -9.57 -30.36 -23.10
C SER A 468 -8.31 -29.78 -22.44
N GLN A 469 -7.31 -30.61 -22.14
CA GLN A 469 -6.03 -30.14 -21.57
C GLN A 469 -5.31 -29.13 -22.48
N GLN A 470 -5.53 -29.21 -23.78
CA GLN A 470 -4.82 -28.39 -24.76
C GLN A 470 -5.65 -27.21 -25.27
N ASN A 471 -6.99 -27.29 -25.22
CA ASN A 471 -7.83 -26.33 -25.94
C ASN A 471 -9.28 -26.22 -25.41
N LYS A 472 -9.94 -25.09 -25.70
CA LYS A 472 -11.36 -24.85 -25.46
C LYS A 472 -12.14 -24.98 -26.76
N CYS A 473 -13.37 -25.47 -26.69
CA CYS A 473 -14.29 -25.36 -27.81
C CYS A 473 -15.70 -24.98 -27.34
N GLY A 474 -16.39 -24.26 -28.20
CA GLY A 474 -17.82 -24.01 -28.06
C GLY A 474 -18.55 -24.67 -29.23
N ILE A 475 -19.77 -25.14 -28.99
CA ILE A 475 -20.60 -25.78 -30.01
C ILE A 475 -21.99 -25.16 -29.92
N PHE A 476 -22.39 -24.48 -30.99
CA PHE A 476 -23.76 -24.06 -31.23
C PHE A 476 -24.41 -24.99 -32.26
N LEU A 477 -25.47 -25.66 -31.87
CA LEU A 477 -26.19 -26.61 -32.68
C LEU A 477 -27.42 -25.94 -33.32
N GLY A 478 -27.22 -25.30 -34.47
CA GLY A 478 -28.29 -24.75 -35.29
C GLY A 478 -27.84 -23.63 -36.22
N GLU A 479 -28.72 -23.27 -37.16
CA GLU A 479 -28.51 -22.19 -38.12
C GLU A 479 -29.67 -21.18 -38.13
N GLY A 480 -29.35 -19.93 -38.48
CA GLY A 480 -30.29 -18.81 -38.50
C GLY A 480 -30.13 -17.85 -37.32
N LEU A 481 -28.93 -17.73 -36.75
CA LEU A 481 -28.54 -16.71 -35.78
C LEU A 481 -28.77 -15.27 -36.28
N TRP A 482 -28.73 -15.04 -37.59
CA TRP A 482 -29.10 -13.74 -38.16
C TRP A 482 -30.55 -13.34 -37.78
N ARG A 483 -31.46 -14.30 -37.63
CA ARG A 483 -32.85 -14.05 -37.19
C ARG A 483 -32.91 -13.59 -35.74
N TRP A 484 -32.01 -14.10 -34.91
CA TRP A 484 -31.89 -13.63 -33.53
C TRP A 484 -31.45 -12.17 -33.49
N ARG A 485 -30.40 -11.83 -34.24
CA ARG A 485 -29.91 -10.45 -34.34
C ARG A 485 -30.97 -9.48 -34.88
N MET A 486 -31.79 -9.91 -35.84
CA MET A 486 -32.92 -9.12 -36.37
C MET A 486 -34.06 -8.97 -35.36
N ALA A 487 -34.35 -10.01 -34.58
CA ALA A 487 -35.35 -9.95 -33.53
C ALA A 487 -34.95 -8.97 -32.41
N ASP A 488 -33.67 -8.96 -32.02
CA ASP A 488 -33.15 -7.99 -31.04
C ASP A 488 -33.40 -6.55 -31.50
N TYR A 489 -33.12 -6.25 -32.77
CA TYR A 489 -33.38 -4.93 -33.34
C TYR A 489 -34.87 -4.59 -33.39
N ARG A 490 -35.72 -5.56 -33.75
CA ARG A 490 -37.17 -5.33 -33.80
C ARG A 490 -37.74 -4.98 -32.43
N GLU A 491 -37.28 -5.65 -31.38
CA GLU A 491 -37.82 -5.45 -30.03
C GLU A 491 -37.16 -4.26 -29.30
N ASN A 492 -35.87 -4.00 -29.56
CA ASN A 492 -35.08 -3.06 -28.76
C ASN A 492 -34.50 -1.87 -29.55
N ASN A 493 -34.75 -1.78 -30.86
CA ASN A 493 -34.11 -0.82 -31.78
C ASN A 493 -32.57 -0.84 -31.72
N SER A 494 -31.98 -1.95 -31.26
CA SER A 494 -30.55 -2.14 -31.03
C SER A 494 -30.16 -3.60 -31.26
N HIS A 495 -28.91 -3.84 -31.63
CA HIS A 495 -28.32 -5.19 -31.72
C HIS A 495 -27.42 -5.53 -30.52
N GLU A 496 -27.31 -4.62 -29.55
CA GLU A 496 -26.31 -4.72 -28.49
C GLU A 496 -26.43 -5.98 -27.64
N ARG A 497 -27.64 -6.53 -27.44
CA ARG A 497 -27.80 -7.71 -26.59
C ARG A 497 -27.29 -8.95 -27.30
N PHE A 498 -27.63 -9.10 -28.59
CA PHE A 498 -27.07 -10.15 -29.44
C PHE A 498 -25.55 -10.01 -29.57
N ASP A 499 -25.07 -8.80 -29.85
CA ASP A 499 -23.65 -8.53 -30.08
C ASP A 499 -22.85 -8.80 -28.78
N ASN A 500 -23.31 -8.35 -27.62
CA ASN A 500 -22.69 -8.61 -26.31
C ASN A 500 -22.70 -10.10 -25.93
N PHE A 501 -23.77 -10.82 -26.25
CA PHE A 501 -23.86 -12.26 -26.01
C PHE A 501 -22.75 -13.01 -26.75
N PHE A 502 -22.58 -12.77 -28.06
CA PHE A 502 -21.51 -13.40 -28.82
C PHE A 502 -20.12 -12.89 -28.45
N ALA A 503 -19.98 -11.62 -28.06
CA ALA A 503 -18.73 -11.09 -27.54
C ALA A 503 -18.25 -11.85 -26.29
N LYS A 504 -19.16 -12.22 -25.37
CA LYS A 504 -18.83 -13.03 -24.18
C LYS A 504 -18.38 -14.45 -24.54
N ILE A 505 -19.03 -15.08 -25.53
CA ILE A 505 -18.63 -16.39 -26.07
C ILE A 505 -17.21 -16.32 -26.62
N VAL A 506 -16.92 -15.35 -27.49
CA VAL A 506 -15.59 -15.17 -28.09
C VAL A 506 -14.57 -14.84 -27.02
N THR A 507 -14.87 -13.97 -26.07
CA THR A 507 -13.94 -13.62 -24.97
C THR A 507 -13.57 -14.84 -24.14
N TYR A 508 -14.55 -15.66 -23.77
CA TYR A 508 -14.30 -16.91 -23.05
C TYR A 508 -13.41 -17.87 -23.85
N LEU A 509 -13.69 -18.06 -25.14
CA LEU A 509 -12.95 -19.00 -25.98
C LEU A 509 -11.54 -18.49 -26.34
N ALA A 510 -11.40 -17.22 -26.71
CA ALA A 510 -10.15 -16.59 -27.13
C ALA A 510 -9.22 -16.23 -25.95
N SER A 511 -9.73 -16.28 -24.71
CA SER A 511 -8.90 -16.12 -23.52
C SER A 511 -7.84 -17.23 -23.46
N LYS A 512 -6.59 -16.83 -23.68
CA LYS A 512 -5.41 -17.68 -23.45
C LYS A 512 -5.24 -17.82 -21.94
N GLU A 513 -5.23 -19.05 -21.45
CA GLU A 513 -4.64 -19.31 -20.13
C GLU A 513 -3.15 -19.03 -20.28
N ASP A 514 -2.62 -18.06 -19.52
CA ASP A 514 -1.19 -17.84 -19.50
C ASP A 514 -0.51 -19.08 -18.92
N LYS A 515 0.16 -19.85 -19.78
CA LYS A 515 0.88 -21.07 -19.43
C LYS A 515 2.36 -20.78 -19.12
N SER A 516 2.72 -19.50 -18.94
CA SER A 516 4.06 -19.11 -18.49
C SER A 516 4.40 -19.81 -17.17
N PHE A 517 5.56 -20.46 -17.15
CA PHE A 517 6.11 -21.03 -15.92
C PHE A 517 6.68 -19.95 -15.00
N PHE A 518 6.90 -18.73 -15.48
CA PHE A 518 7.44 -17.63 -14.70
C PHE A 518 6.59 -16.38 -14.91
N ARG A 519 6.14 -15.79 -13.81
CA ARG A 519 5.23 -14.63 -13.79
C ARG A 519 5.71 -13.57 -12.82
N ILE A 520 5.58 -12.31 -13.22
CA ILE A 520 5.86 -11.11 -12.45
C ILE A 520 4.58 -10.28 -12.36
N TYR A 521 4.27 -9.84 -11.15
CA TYR A 521 3.17 -8.93 -10.85
C TYR A 521 3.73 -7.68 -10.18
N THR A 522 3.46 -6.53 -10.78
CA THR A 522 3.82 -5.19 -10.26
C THR A 522 2.79 -4.16 -10.74
N SER A 523 2.71 -3.02 -10.05
CA SER A 523 1.99 -1.86 -10.59
C SER A 523 2.78 -1.25 -11.74
N SER A 524 2.10 -0.71 -12.75
CA SER A 524 2.74 0.04 -13.85
C SER A 524 2.99 1.51 -13.50
N GLU A 525 2.47 1.97 -12.36
CA GLU A 525 2.56 3.35 -11.87
C GLU A 525 2.73 3.33 -10.34
N PHE A 526 3.70 4.13 -9.87
CA PHE A 526 3.98 4.40 -8.46
C PHE A 526 4.13 5.90 -8.25
N ARG A 527 3.90 6.36 -7.03
CA ARG A 527 4.33 7.70 -6.62
C ARG A 527 5.72 7.65 -5.98
N GLU A 528 6.44 8.78 -6.01
CA GLU A 528 7.75 8.92 -5.38
C GLU A 528 7.79 8.55 -3.89
N ASP A 529 6.66 8.65 -3.17
CA ASP A 529 6.51 8.27 -1.76
C ASP A 529 6.14 6.79 -1.53
N GLU A 530 5.83 6.04 -2.58
CA GLU A 530 5.41 4.64 -2.52
C GLU A 530 6.59 3.67 -2.65
N ASP A 531 6.51 2.57 -1.90
CA ASP A 531 7.45 1.46 -2.06
C ASP A 531 7.11 0.65 -3.32
N ILE A 532 8.11 0.43 -4.18
CA ILE A 532 7.95 -0.36 -5.39
C ILE A 532 8.02 -1.85 -5.05
N ILE A 533 6.90 -2.55 -5.20
CA ILE A 533 6.78 -3.96 -4.84
C ILE A 533 6.58 -4.82 -6.08
N PHE A 534 7.48 -5.80 -6.26
CA PHE A 534 7.36 -6.86 -7.26
C PHE A 534 7.01 -8.18 -6.56
N ASN A 535 6.09 -8.93 -7.14
CA ASN A 535 5.84 -10.32 -6.77
C ASN A 535 6.17 -11.22 -7.96
N ALA A 536 6.73 -12.40 -7.70
CA ALA A 536 7.00 -13.39 -8.73
C ALA A 536 6.46 -14.76 -8.36
N GLU A 537 6.02 -15.50 -9.37
CA GLU A 537 5.61 -16.90 -9.27
C GLU A 537 6.42 -17.71 -10.28
N LEU A 538 7.03 -18.80 -9.81
CA LEU A 538 7.72 -19.77 -10.65
C LEU A 538 7.04 -21.12 -10.47
N TYR A 539 6.74 -21.80 -11.56
CA TYR A 539 6.06 -23.09 -11.61
C TYR A 539 7.02 -24.18 -12.08
N ASN A 540 6.85 -25.40 -11.57
CA ASN A 540 7.48 -26.59 -12.14
C ASN A 540 6.69 -27.12 -13.36
N GLU A 541 7.18 -28.18 -14.01
CA GLU A 541 6.49 -28.80 -15.17
C GLU A 541 5.09 -29.34 -14.83
N SER A 542 4.83 -29.63 -13.55
CA SER A 542 3.52 -30.04 -13.02
C SER A 542 2.60 -28.86 -12.66
N TYR A 543 3.00 -27.61 -12.94
CA TYR A 543 2.29 -26.39 -12.57
C TYR A 543 2.10 -26.20 -11.05
N GLU A 544 3.02 -26.74 -10.25
CA GLU A 544 3.11 -26.43 -8.83
C GLU A 544 4.09 -25.27 -8.63
N LEU A 545 3.73 -24.35 -7.74
CA LEU A 545 4.59 -23.25 -7.36
C LEU A 545 5.86 -23.75 -6.66
N ILE A 546 7.01 -23.27 -7.13
CA ILE A 546 8.33 -23.57 -6.59
C ILE A 546 9.05 -22.27 -6.24
N ASN A 547 9.87 -22.30 -5.19
CA ASN A 547 10.67 -21.16 -4.75
C ASN A 547 12.14 -21.50 -4.44
N ASN A 548 12.62 -22.63 -4.96
CA ASN A 548 13.96 -23.17 -4.71
C ASN A 548 15.02 -22.66 -5.70
N VAL A 549 14.65 -21.74 -6.60
CA VAL A 549 15.50 -21.14 -7.62
C VAL A 549 15.73 -19.66 -7.28
N GLU A 550 16.91 -19.13 -7.57
CA GLU A 550 17.18 -17.70 -7.44
C GLU A 550 16.49 -16.92 -8.57
N VAL A 551 15.75 -15.87 -8.21
CA VAL A 551 15.09 -14.97 -9.16
C VAL A 551 15.72 -13.59 -9.03
N GLN A 552 16.21 -13.06 -10.15
CA GLN A 552 16.88 -11.76 -10.24
C GLN A 552 16.00 -10.76 -10.99
N LEU A 553 16.11 -9.48 -10.63
CA LEU A 553 15.45 -8.35 -11.29
C LEU A 553 16.49 -7.28 -11.62
N SER A 554 16.62 -6.96 -12.90
CA SER A 554 17.39 -5.80 -13.37
C SER A 554 16.40 -4.71 -13.80
N VAL A 555 16.48 -3.55 -13.16
CA VAL A 555 15.67 -2.36 -13.46
C VAL A 555 16.56 -1.33 -14.14
N PHE A 556 16.08 -0.69 -15.21
CA PHE A 556 16.81 0.30 -16.00
C PHE A 556 16.03 1.62 -16.03
N ASN A 557 16.68 2.74 -15.73
CA ASN A 557 16.08 4.07 -15.91
C ASN A 557 16.23 4.58 -17.36
N GLU A 558 15.66 5.76 -17.65
CA GLU A 558 15.74 6.41 -18.98
C GLU A 558 17.17 6.68 -19.46
N VAL A 559 18.11 6.90 -18.54
CA VAL A 559 19.53 7.16 -18.83
C VAL A 559 20.31 5.85 -19.07
N GLY A 560 19.69 4.69 -18.81
CA GLY A 560 20.29 3.37 -18.95
C GLY A 560 21.10 2.91 -17.73
N GLU A 561 20.96 3.57 -16.58
CA GLU A 561 21.52 3.09 -15.32
C GLU A 561 20.77 1.85 -14.85
N GLU A 562 21.53 0.83 -14.42
CA GLU A 562 21.01 -0.48 -14.03
C GLU A 562 21.00 -0.65 -12.51
N PHE A 563 19.84 -1.01 -11.97
CA PHE A 563 19.60 -1.35 -10.57
C PHE A 563 19.29 -2.84 -10.46
N ASN A 564 20.17 -3.58 -9.81
CA ASN A 564 20.05 -5.04 -9.66
C ASN A 564 19.49 -5.41 -8.29
N PHE A 565 18.48 -6.28 -8.29
CA PHE A 565 17.80 -6.77 -7.11
C PHE A 565 17.62 -8.29 -7.17
N SER A 566 17.52 -8.92 -6.00
CA SER A 566 17.20 -10.35 -5.87
C SER A 566 15.92 -10.53 -5.08
N PHE A 567 15.00 -11.35 -5.58
CA PHE A 567 13.76 -11.64 -4.88
C PHE A 567 14.00 -12.48 -3.63
N THR A 568 13.17 -12.24 -2.61
CA THR A 568 13.12 -13.09 -1.42
C THR A 568 11.97 -14.10 -1.53
N PRO A 569 12.21 -15.40 -1.28
CA PRO A 569 11.14 -16.39 -1.29
C PRO A 569 10.17 -16.17 -0.11
N VAL A 570 8.87 -16.18 -0.38
CA VAL A 570 7.79 -16.04 0.60
C VAL A 570 6.73 -17.11 0.32
N MET A 571 6.56 -18.05 1.27
CA MET A 571 5.69 -19.22 1.13
C MET A 571 6.05 -20.07 -0.10
N ASN A 572 5.23 -20.05 -1.17
CA ASN A 572 5.50 -20.71 -2.45
C ASN A 572 5.69 -19.69 -3.59
N SER A 573 6.02 -18.44 -3.27
CA SER A 573 6.18 -17.36 -4.23
C SER A 573 7.43 -16.53 -3.90
N TYR A 574 7.60 -15.43 -4.60
CA TYR A 574 8.71 -14.51 -4.41
C TYR A 574 8.18 -13.09 -4.22
N ARG A 575 8.83 -12.32 -3.35
CA ARG A 575 8.52 -10.90 -3.14
C ARG A 575 9.81 -10.08 -3.09
N LEU A 576 9.77 -8.91 -3.69
CA LEU A 576 10.84 -7.94 -3.69
C LEU A 576 10.25 -6.55 -3.43
N ASN A 577 10.89 -5.79 -2.54
CA ASN A 577 10.61 -4.37 -2.34
C ASN A 577 11.86 -3.59 -2.75
N CYS A 578 11.78 -2.86 -3.86
CA CYS A 578 12.86 -2.04 -4.40
C CYS A 578 12.98 -0.68 -3.68
N LYS A 579 12.18 -0.44 -2.64
CA LYS A 579 11.99 0.84 -1.97
C LYS A 579 11.53 1.91 -2.95
N ARG A 580 11.85 3.17 -2.67
CA ARG A 580 11.58 4.34 -3.52
C ARG A 580 12.72 4.53 -4.50
N LEU A 581 12.39 4.77 -5.75
CA LEU A 581 13.32 5.24 -6.78
C LEU A 581 12.89 6.67 -7.20
N PRO A 582 13.80 7.46 -7.78
CA PRO A 582 13.47 8.79 -8.29
C PRO A 582 12.34 8.77 -9.34
N GLU A 583 11.71 9.91 -9.57
CA GLU A 583 10.73 10.06 -10.65
C GLU A 583 11.32 9.68 -12.03
N GLY A 584 10.47 9.14 -12.90
CA GLY A 584 10.86 8.79 -14.26
C GLY A 584 10.30 7.46 -14.76
N GLU A 585 10.66 7.10 -15.99
CA GLU A 585 10.31 5.82 -16.60
C GLU A 585 11.38 4.75 -16.34
N TYR A 586 10.89 3.54 -16.04
CA TYR A 586 11.72 2.39 -15.75
C TYR A 586 11.28 1.20 -16.60
N SER A 587 12.27 0.46 -17.11
CA SER A 587 12.06 -0.87 -17.68
C SER A 587 12.68 -1.92 -16.77
N TYR A 588 12.14 -3.12 -16.75
CA TYR A 588 12.70 -4.21 -15.95
C TYR A 588 12.79 -5.51 -16.73
N VAL A 589 13.78 -6.32 -16.37
CA VAL A 589 13.98 -7.69 -16.83
C VAL A 589 14.13 -8.56 -15.59
N ALA A 590 13.15 -9.43 -15.34
CA ALA A 590 13.23 -10.46 -14.33
C ALA A 590 13.68 -11.78 -14.97
N SER A 591 14.59 -12.51 -14.31
CA SER A 591 15.07 -13.79 -14.81
C SER A 591 15.12 -14.85 -13.71
N ALA A 592 14.84 -16.10 -14.09
CA ALA A 592 14.91 -17.28 -13.23
C ALA A 592 15.56 -18.44 -14.00
N ASN A 593 16.57 -19.09 -13.42
CA ASN A 593 17.25 -20.22 -14.06
C ASN A 593 16.88 -21.54 -13.40
N ARG A 594 16.01 -22.32 -14.05
CA ARG A 594 15.57 -23.63 -13.57
C ARG A 594 16.21 -24.71 -14.43
N SER A 595 17.15 -25.47 -13.86
CA SER A 595 17.77 -26.63 -14.52
C SER A 595 18.49 -26.33 -15.85
N GLY A 596 19.05 -25.12 -16.00
CA GLY A 596 19.76 -24.69 -17.22
C GLY A 596 18.86 -24.00 -18.25
N GLU A 597 17.56 -23.94 -18.01
CA GLU A 597 16.61 -23.14 -18.79
C GLU A 597 16.37 -21.79 -18.11
N VAL A 598 16.60 -20.70 -18.86
CA VAL A 598 16.41 -19.33 -18.37
C VAL A 598 15.01 -18.86 -18.77
N PHE A 599 14.19 -18.54 -17.78
CA PHE A 599 12.90 -17.89 -17.95
C PHE A 599 13.08 -16.39 -17.74
N GLU A 600 12.63 -15.59 -18.70
CA GLU A 600 12.68 -14.13 -18.62
C GLU A 600 11.29 -13.52 -18.72
N GLN A 601 11.05 -12.47 -17.95
CA GLN A 601 9.89 -11.61 -18.12
C GLN A 601 10.34 -10.15 -18.11
N LYS A 602 9.77 -9.37 -19.03
CA LYS A 602 10.06 -7.95 -19.19
C LYS A 602 8.81 -7.13 -18.93
N GLY A 603 8.99 -5.92 -18.44
CA GLY A 603 7.91 -4.95 -18.30
C GLY A 603 8.44 -3.54 -18.08
N MET A 604 7.53 -2.61 -17.86
CA MET A 604 7.83 -1.21 -17.63
C MET A 604 6.94 -0.69 -16.49
N PHE A 605 7.44 0.29 -15.75
CA PHE A 605 6.67 1.03 -14.77
C PHE A 605 7.17 2.47 -14.73
N SER A 606 6.36 3.34 -14.14
CA SER A 606 6.65 4.77 -14.01
C SER A 606 6.55 5.21 -12.57
N ILE A 607 7.31 6.25 -12.23
CA ILE A 607 7.27 6.90 -10.92
C ILE A 607 6.90 8.36 -11.14
N ALA A 608 5.72 8.74 -10.66
CA ALA A 608 5.21 10.09 -10.76
C ALA A 608 5.79 10.97 -9.64
N GLU A 609 6.17 12.20 -10.02
CA GLU A 609 6.59 13.26 -9.10
C GLU A 609 5.48 13.59 -8.10
N LEU A 610 5.86 13.77 -6.84
CA LEU A 610 4.92 14.14 -5.79
C LEU A 610 4.82 15.66 -5.58
N LYS A 611 3.85 16.34 -6.21
CA LYS A 611 3.63 17.80 -6.08
C LYS A 611 2.46 18.19 -5.16
N VAL A 612 2.26 17.50 -4.04
CA VAL A 612 1.03 17.69 -3.24
C VAL A 612 1.04 18.99 -2.43
N GLU A 613 2.20 19.46 -1.97
CA GLU A 613 2.35 20.77 -1.30
C GLU A 613 2.01 21.96 -2.21
N MET A 614 2.10 21.79 -3.53
CA MET A 614 1.82 22.86 -4.51
C MET A 614 0.34 22.97 -4.88
N ILE A 615 -0.50 22.04 -4.42
CA ILE A 615 -1.95 22.04 -4.71
C ILE A 615 -2.69 23.11 -3.90
N ASN A 616 -2.26 23.33 -2.65
CA ASN A 616 -2.82 24.35 -1.79
C ASN A 616 -1.69 25.15 -1.15
N ALA A 617 -1.53 26.39 -1.58
CA ALA A 617 -0.54 27.31 -1.05
C ALA A 617 -1.15 28.39 -0.13
N THR A 618 -2.44 28.27 0.24
CA THR A 618 -3.09 29.18 1.18
C THR A 618 -2.99 28.64 2.61
N ALA A 619 -2.34 29.40 3.48
CA ALA A 619 -2.14 29.04 4.87
C ALA A 619 -3.47 28.88 5.63
N ASN A 620 -3.54 27.91 6.54
CA ASN A 620 -4.73 27.61 7.34
C ASN A 620 -4.55 28.07 8.79
N HIS A 621 -4.55 29.39 9.01
CA HIS A 621 -4.39 29.98 10.35
C HIS A 621 -5.56 29.63 11.28
N SER A 622 -6.75 29.36 10.73
CA SER A 622 -7.92 28.91 11.49
C SER A 622 -7.67 27.56 12.17
N LEU A 623 -7.02 26.61 11.49
CA LEU A 623 -6.61 25.33 12.07
C LEU A 623 -5.63 25.54 13.23
N LEU A 624 -4.60 26.36 13.01
CA LEU A 624 -3.58 26.65 14.02
C LEU A 624 -4.15 27.34 15.26
N PHE A 625 -5.11 28.24 15.06
CA PHE A 625 -5.85 28.85 16.16
C PHE A 625 -6.63 27.80 16.94
N ASN A 626 -7.37 26.93 16.26
CA ASN A 626 -8.18 25.88 16.90
C ASN A 626 -7.32 24.88 17.71
N ILE A 627 -6.14 24.51 17.22
CA ILE A 627 -5.19 23.65 17.95
C ILE A 627 -4.69 24.34 19.22
N ALA A 628 -4.30 25.62 19.10
CA ALA A 628 -3.76 26.37 20.22
C ALA A 628 -4.83 26.64 21.30
N ASP A 629 -6.01 27.12 20.89
CA ASP A 629 -7.10 27.45 21.82
C ASP A 629 -7.59 26.23 22.61
N ARG A 630 -7.78 25.08 21.93
CA ARG A 630 -8.24 23.83 22.57
C ARG A 630 -7.25 23.24 23.58
N SER A 631 -5.96 23.56 23.45
CA SER A 631 -4.91 23.10 24.37
C SER A 631 -4.60 24.12 25.49
N GLY A 632 -5.29 25.27 25.52
CA GLY A 632 -5.01 26.36 26.45
C GLY A 632 -3.73 27.13 26.15
N GLY A 633 -3.26 27.07 24.90
CA GLY A 633 -2.21 27.91 24.33
C GLY A 633 -2.75 29.12 23.57
N SER A 634 -1.95 29.67 22.66
CA SER A 634 -2.33 30.83 21.83
C SER A 634 -1.58 30.82 20.51
N LEU A 635 -2.17 31.47 19.50
CA LEU A 635 -1.57 31.67 18.18
C LEU A 635 -0.72 32.95 18.17
N PHE A 636 0.47 32.86 17.58
CA PHE A 636 1.42 33.96 17.39
C PHE A 636 1.86 34.06 15.94
N TYR A 637 2.36 35.22 15.56
CA TYR A 637 2.99 35.46 14.25
C TYR A 637 4.52 35.54 14.37
N PRO A 638 5.28 35.41 13.26
CA PRO A 638 6.75 35.48 13.28
C PRO A 638 7.31 36.72 13.97
N ASN A 639 6.62 37.87 13.88
CA ASN A 639 7.01 39.11 14.55
C ASN A 639 6.64 39.19 16.05
N GLN A 640 6.07 38.14 16.64
CA GLN A 640 5.59 38.10 18.03
C GLN A 640 6.35 37.08 18.90
N LEU A 641 7.54 36.62 18.48
CA LEU A 641 8.34 35.64 19.23
C LEU A 641 8.70 36.11 20.65
N ASP A 642 8.94 37.40 20.86
CA ASP A 642 9.16 37.96 22.20
C ASP A 642 7.91 37.84 23.10
N SER A 643 6.72 38.01 22.51
CA SER A 643 5.45 37.84 23.22
C SER A 643 5.22 36.36 23.57
N LEU A 644 5.53 35.44 22.65
CA LEU A 644 5.52 34.00 22.91
C LEU A 644 6.45 33.63 24.06
N LYS A 645 7.70 34.11 24.04
CA LYS A 645 8.69 33.91 25.12
C LYS A 645 8.15 34.37 26.46
N SER A 646 7.64 35.60 26.53
CA SER A 646 7.10 36.16 27.77
C SER A 646 5.89 35.37 28.30
N THR A 647 5.03 34.88 27.41
CA THR A 647 3.86 34.07 27.74
C THR A 647 4.28 32.75 28.38
N ILE A 648 5.22 32.04 27.76
CA ILE A 648 5.77 30.77 28.28
C ILE A 648 6.44 30.98 29.64
N LEU A 649 7.27 32.01 29.78
CA LEU A 649 7.98 32.29 31.04
C LEU A 649 7.04 32.67 32.19
N SER A 650 5.90 33.31 31.87
CA SER A 650 4.89 33.74 32.85
C SER A 650 3.94 32.63 33.30
N LYS A 651 3.84 31.51 32.56
CA LYS A 651 2.94 30.40 32.90
C LYS A 651 3.41 29.69 34.17
N LYS A 652 2.59 29.80 35.22
CA LYS A 652 2.80 29.14 36.53
C LYS A 652 2.59 27.63 36.50
N GLU A 653 2.03 27.10 35.41
CA GLU A 653 1.79 25.66 35.22
C GLU A 653 3.05 24.91 34.77
N ILE A 654 4.03 25.62 34.19
CA ILE A 654 5.29 25.04 33.70
C ILE A 654 6.33 25.10 34.82
N VAL A 655 6.29 24.11 35.72
CA VAL A 655 7.13 24.01 36.91
C VAL A 655 7.93 22.72 36.98
N ASP A 656 9.03 22.76 37.72
CA ASP A 656 9.84 21.58 38.00
C ASP A 656 9.08 20.57 38.85
N VAL A 657 9.18 19.29 38.52
CA VAL A 657 8.61 18.20 39.31
C VAL A 657 9.73 17.54 40.10
N SER A 658 9.59 17.50 41.42
CA SER A 658 10.56 16.82 42.30
C SER A 658 10.06 15.43 42.68
N TYR A 659 10.85 14.41 42.34
CA TYR A 659 10.62 13.05 42.81
C TYR A 659 11.50 12.77 44.04
N PHE A 660 10.89 12.26 45.10
CA PHE A 660 11.62 11.74 46.25
C PHE A 660 11.89 10.26 46.04
N GLU A 661 13.15 9.92 45.78
CA GLU A 661 13.56 8.53 45.70
C GLU A 661 14.10 8.09 47.06
N LYS A 662 13.50 7.02 47.60
CA LYS A 662 13.95 6.38 48.84
C LYS A 662 15.03 5.36 48.48
N ASN A 663 16.27 5.72 48.76
CA ASN A 663 17.40 4.82 48.62
C ASN A 663 17.61 4.07 49.93
N LEU A 664 17.44 2.75 49.87
CA LEU A 664 17.72 1.81 50.96
C LEU A 664 19.12 1.22 50.73
N THR A 665 20.04 1.52 51.63
CA THR A 665 21.38 0.94 51.60
C THR A 665 21.59 0.05 52.80
N ASP A 666 22.06 -1.18 52.60
CA ASP A 666 22.40 -2.08 53.71
C ASP A 666 23.47 -1.45 54.58
N LEU A 667 23.24 -1.40 55.89
CA LEU A 667 24.20 -0.87 56.85
C LEU A 667 25.52 -1.66 56.86
N VAL A 668 25.48 -2.94 56.45
CA VAL A 668 26.67 -3.80 56.24
C VAL A 668 27.63 -3.20 55.22
N ASN A 669 27.12 -2.52 54.19
CA ASN A 669 27.94 -1.90 53.15
C ASN A 669 28.64 -0.61 53.62
N TRP A 670 28.34 -0.13 54.85
CA TRP A 670 28.96 1.06 55.40
C TRP A 670 30.36 0.76 55.95
N ARG A 671 31.39 1.12 55.15
CA ARG A 671 32.81 0.82 55.39
C ARG A 671 33.32 1.15 56.80
N TRP A 672 32.76 2.18 57.45
CA TRP A 672 33.16 2.59 58.81
C TRP A 672 32.85 1.55 59.89
N ILE A 673 31.77 0.77 59.75
CA ILE A 673 31.45 -0.30 60.69
C ILE A 673 32.49 -1.42 60.60
N CYS A 674 32.96 -1.73 59.40
CA CYS A 674 34.05 -2.68 59.19
C CYS A 674 35.36 -2.22 59.87
N PHE A 675 35.75 -0.95 59.69
CA PHE A 675 36.91 -0.39 60.38
C PHE A 675 36.77 -0.43 61.90
N LEU A 676 35.58 -0.14 62.43
CA LEU A 676 35.29 -0.20 63.86
C LEU A 676 35.41 -1.63 64.42
N LEU A 677 34.90 -2.64 63.72
CA LEU A 677 35.04 -4.06 64.10
C LEU A 677 36.49 -4.52 64.10
N ILE A 678 37.26 -4.16 63.05
CA ILE A 678 38.69 -4.46 62.96
C ILE A 678 39.47 -3.77 64.09
N PHE A 679 39.13 -2.52 64.41
CA PHE A 679 39.76 -1.79 65.50
C PHE A 679 39.56 -2.46 66.85
N PHE A 680 38.33 -2.87 67.19
CA PHE A 680 38.06 -3.59 68.44
C PHE A 680 38.77 -4.94 68.49
N LEU A 681 38.79 -5.71 67.39
CA LEU A 681 39.53 -6.98 67.30
C LEU A 681 41.04 -6.76 67.42
N GLY A 682 41.57 -5.70 66.81
CA GLY A 682 42.98 -5.33 66.87
C GLY A 682 43.43 -4.92 68.26
N ILE A 683 42.64 -4.09 68.96
CA ILE A 683 42.90 -3.73 70.36
C ILE A 683 42.84 -4.96 71.26
N GLU A 684 41.82 -5.80 71.10
CA GLU A 684 41.67 -7.02 71.89
C GLU A 684 42.89 -7.93 71.71
N TRP A 685 43.34 -8.13 70.47
CA TRP A 685 44.53 -8.89 70.14
C TRP A 685 45.81 -8.27 70.73
N PHE A 686 45.99 -6.96 70.58
CA PHE A 686 47.14 -6.23 71.10
C PHE A 686 47.24 -6.35 72.62
N LEU A 687 46.13 -6.15 73.34
CA LEU A 687 46.07 -6.27 74.80
C LEU A 687 46.35 -7.70 75.27
N ARG A 688 45.83 -8.73 74.57
CA ARG A 688 46.13 -10.13 74.87
C ARG A 688 47.62 -10.43 74.71
N LYS A 689 48.24 -9.96 73.62
CA LYS A 689 49.66 -10.15 73.32
C LYS A 689 50.57 -9.40 74.29
N TYR A 690 50.26 -8.14 74.62
CA TYR A 690 51.04 -7.32 75.55
C TYR A 690 51.13 -7.93 76.95
N HIS A 691 50.06 -8.60 77.39
CA HIS A 691 49.99 -9.27 78.69
C HIS A 691 50.36 -10.76 78.64
N GLY A 692 50.94 -11.26 77.55
CA GLY A 692 51.47 -12.62 77.45
C GLY A 692 50.44 -13.74 77.37
N ALA A 693 49.17 -13.43 77.11
CA ALA A 693 48.09 -14.41 77.03
C ALA A 693 47.84 -14.85 75.58
N TYR A 694 48.73 -15.70 75.06
CA TYR A 694 48.61 -16.28 73.72
C TYR A 694 48.86 -17.79 73.71
#